data_AF-A0A5C4L026-F1
#
_entry.id   AF-A0A5C4L026-F1
#
_cell.length_a   1.000
_cell.length_b   1.000
_cell.length_c   1.000
_cell.angle_alpha   90.00
_cell.angle_beta   90.00
_cell.angle_gamma   90.00
#
_symmetry.space_group_name_H-M   'P 1'
#
loop_
_entity.id
_entity.type
_entity.pdbx_description
1 polymer ?
#
loop_
_entity_poly.entity_id
_entity_poly.type
_entity_poly.pdbx_seq_one_letter_code
_entity_poly.pdbx_strand_id
1 'polypeptide(L)'
;MPNPMPNAADKAALKAIAATVIQTCPSLQDAARQVASDLLIKYQVHGLDPDQVYFHRFDASQSSSNAFTGWEHVHATPTSSMTLTQLVIHRFRVADQDNADLLDVYGGFYTAGPDARTFDERNEVRLHGNDVLKDFWSIDFSALYDAQLNAFWNTSGSDFRTLAKCNFLIKALQARDKRQLSGEDFQFVTQAAIGPLTWPVSLPMLQTSHPCPDSVRTLDLSGYAATNVLRFDMPQGRQILYLPGNSDAFHVLESATDLHFWILQRMNKPAARETFLAHFSLADRQQINANLGDLMNRLVATWGRYDHSMINQDNRAVSGDAFTWLSDSTRTAMFAEASLSLTSNGDLRKKLWIGYLSAGVKVFGPMAVVGWPVALPVIGASIANMGLNIDQAVNGKTAAERKAGIVGAVLSGIDMLFNLLALKGPGSLAEVGPEVDAAEAAEMSDLTDKVGTPMGGPQPPIATPLIEDTPRPVIPPSWQANELLDGITPVSEPGKFQGIYLLDSNPSTAILMDDTAYYVRYEADINGSGHWAVIDPEHPHGFTRSIPVRLNPEGEWEAMPRAGLAGGGKPSALAGSSSRSPLTALPASQYDVPAPLKAHLEEGAAGMNDEALRDFYDSLNEFDAYRDFKVIRKRLYHDALDFFSTLRLPVRPPVPALAADATAEEIIEKILEHARGLVIGESHTAIGSKQWLIENMPLLASKQVKSLYMEHLLTDFHQAALDEFFRTGNMPQKLEAYLKALDIGNMTDPLERYTFLELVKEARKQGIHVQAIDCMASYRLNGMDLPLGNNTARQKMMNYFARLMIRADQSARGAHKWVALMGNSHSNTFDGVAGVSELEEAIGIRVEDVAEGTSRGIEVDPGRILPLGGTAHDRSALVRGDLRLQIETPWTAHTMTEFETLLPRYGMYSLKQQPNLTFIVHRSRTRELVRTVIDTDGKHFYIERPGWTSVSGKRYPSMKALLQALDDMGMQLGGWSKPL
;
A
#
# COMPACT_ATOMS: atom_id res chain seq x y z
N MET A 1 25.14 -25.03 -39.32
CA MET A 1 25.90 -23.77 -39.22
C MET A 1 25.82 -23.31 -37.77
N PRO A 2 26.89 -22.81 -37.15
CA PRO A 2 26.83 -22.32 -35.78
C PRO A 2 25.93 -21.08 -35.72
N ASN A 3 25.00 -21.03 -34.75
CA ASN A 3 24.12 -19.89 -34.52
C ASN A 3 24.96 -18.63 -34.25
N PRO A 4 24.75 -17.52 -34.98
CA PRO A 4 25.47 -16.28 -34.72
C PRO A 4 25.10 -15.76 -33.33
N MET A 5 26.11 -15.58 -32.48
CA MET A 5 25.94 -15.01 -31.14
C MET A 5 25.39 -13.57 -31.21
N PRO A 6 24.62 -13.09 -30.21
CA PRO A 6 24.19 -11.70 -30.13
C PRO A 6 25.38 -10.74 -30.24
N ASN A 7 25.31 -9.73 -31.11
CA ASN A 7 26.39 -8.78 -31.31
C ASN A 7 26.50 -7.81 -30.11
N ALA A 8 27.45 -8.06 -29.21
CA ALA A 8 27.70 -7.22 -28.03
C ALA A 8 27.91 -5.73 -28.39
N ALA A 9 28.45 -5.44 -29.58
CA ALA A 9 28.62 -4.06 -30.05
C ALA A 9 27.27 -3.37 -30.34
N ASP A 10 26.29 -4.09 -30.91
CA ASP A 10 24.95 -3.53 -31.16
C ASP A 10 24.19 -3.30 -29.86
N LYS A 11 24.35 -4.21 -28.88
CA LYS A 11 23.79 -4.06 -27.52
C LYS A 11 24.33 -2.80 -26.84
N ALA A 12 25.65 -2.63 -26.80
CA ALA A 12 26.29 -1.47 -26.20
C ALA A 12 25.91 -0.15 -26.92
N ALA A 13 25.85 -0.16 -28.25
CA ALA A 13 25.43 1.01 -29.02
C ALA A 13 23.98 1.41 -28.73
N LEU A 14 23.08 0.43 -28.59
CA LEU A 14 21.67 0.69 -28.26
C LEU A 14 21.49 1.20 -26.82
N LYS A 15 22.28 0.68 -25.86
CA LYS A 15 22.34 1.21 -24.48
C LYS A 15 22.80 2.68 -24.46
N ALA A 16 23.83 3.02 -25.23
CA ALA A 16 24.31 4.39 -25.35
C ALA A 16 23.25 5.32 -25.97
N ILE A 17 22.58 4.89 -27.04
CA ILE A 17 21.47 5.62 -27.66
C ILE A 17 20.35 5.88 -26.63
N ALA A 18 19.95 4.86 -25.87
CA ALA A 18 18.94 4.99 -24.81
C ALA A 18 19.33 6.04 -23.76
N ALA A 19 20.56 5.95 -23.24
CA ALA A 19 21.07 6.89 -22.24
C ALA A 19 21.06 8.33 -22.77
N THR A 20 21.55 8.57 -24.00
CA THR A 20 21.55 9.89 -24.62
C THR A 20 20.15 10.45 -24.80
N VAL A 21 19.23 9.70 -25.44
CA VAL A 21 17.85 10.16 -25.70
C VAL A 21 17.13 10.56 -24.41
N ILE A 22 17.28 9.76 -23.36
CA ILE A 22 16.63 10.00 -22.07
C ILE A 22 17.25 11.24 -21.40
N GLN A 23 18.58 11.35 -21.35
CA GLN A 23 19.22 12.48 -20.68
C GLN A 23 18.95 13.82 -21.36
N THR A 24 18.92 13.84 -22.70
CA THR A 24 18.72 15.05 -23.50
C THR A 24 17.25 15.44 -23.71
N CYS A 25 16.29 14.60 -23.34
CA CYS A 25 14.87 14.92 -23.47
C CYS A 25 14.48 16.10 -22.54
N PRO A 26 13.94 17.21 -23.07
CA PRO A 26 13.60 18.39 -22.28
C PRO A 26 12.48 18.11 -21.27
N SER A 27 12.63 18.63 -20.06
CA SER A 27 11.61 18.60 -18.99
C SER A 27 11.11 20.01 -18.75
N LEU A 28 9.79 20.21 -18.77
CA LEU A 28 9.20 21.52 -18.51
C LEU A 28 9.58 22.06 -17.13
N GLN A 29 9.54 21.19 -16.12
CA GLN A 29 9.85 21.55 -14.75
C GLN A 29 11.34 21.91 -14.60
N ASP A 30 12.24 21.18 -15.25
CA ASP A 30 13.68 21.46 -15.20
C ASP A 30 13.99 22.80 -15.88
N ALA A 31 13.35 23.06 -17.03
CA ALA A 31 13.49 24.34 -17.74
C ALA A 31 12.96 25.51 -16.88
N ALA A 32 11.82 25.33 -16.22
CA ALA A 32 11.25 26.34 -15.33
C ALA A 32 12.11 26.57 -14.08
N ARG A 33 12.64 25.49 -13.50
CA ARG A 33 13.53 25.52 -12.34
C ARG A 33 14.83 26.24 -12.67
N GLN A 34 15.38 26.03 -13.88
CA GLN A 34 16.55 26.75 -14.34
C GLN A 34 16.28 28.25 -14.42
N VAL A 35 15.18 28.65 -15.05
CA VAL A 35 14.77 30.08 -15.11
C VAL A 35 14.56 30.66 -13.72
N ALA A 36 13.93 29.92 -12.81
CA ALA A 36 13.76 30.33 -11.42
C ALA A 36 15.10 30.49 -10.68
N SER A 37 16.04 29.57 -10.90
CA SER A 37 17.39 29.63 -10.32
C SER A 37 18.17 30.83 -10.85
N ASP A 38 18.08 31.12 -12.14
CA ASP A 38 18.72 32.29 -12.77
C ASP A 38 18.16 33.60 -12.19
N LEU A 39 16.87 33.63 -11.87
CA LEU A 39 16.25 34.76 -11.17
C LEU A 39 16.78 34.91 -9.74
N LEU A 40 16.86 33.83 -8.96
CA LEU A 40 17.45 33.89 -7.62
C LEU A 40 18.89 34.42 -7.66
N ILE A 41 19.70 33.94 -8.60
CA ILE A 41 21.09 34.41 -8.82
C ILE A 41 21.12 35.90 -9.17
N LYS A 42 20.26 36.34 -10.09
CA LYS A 42 20.19 37.74 -10.53
C LYS A 42 19.90 38.70 -9.36
N TYR A 43 19.03 38.29 -8.44
CA TYR A 43 18.67 39.08 -7.25
C TYR A 43 19.56 38.80 -6.04
N GLN A 44 20.70 38.11 -6.22
CA GLN A 44 21.67 37.81 -5.16
C GLN A 44 21.08 36.97 -4.00
N VAL A 45 20.04 36.19 -4.29
CA VAL A 45 19.46 35.21 -3.37
C VAL A 45 20.19 33.88 -3.57
N HIS A 46 21.19 33.62 -2.74
CA HIS A 46 22.05 32.45 -2.85
C HIS A 46 21.61 31.31 -1.90
N GLY A 47 21.85 30.07 -2.31
CA GLY A 47 21.68 28.89 -1.45
C GLY A 47 20.24 28.44 -1.20
N LEU A 48 19.25 29.04 -1.86
CA LEU A 48 17.85 28.60 -1.81
C LEU A 48 17.50 27.78 -3.05
N ASP A 49 16.76 26.69 -2.85
CA ASP A 49 16.14 25.93 -3.93
C ASP A 49 14.86 26.65 -4.39
N PRO A 50 14.70 27.02 -5.67
CA PRO A 50 13.47 27.66 -6.16
C PRO A 50 12.19 26.82 -5.98
N ASP A 51 12.30 25.50 -5.78
CA ASP A 51 11.17 24.64 -5.42
C ASP A 51 10.77 24.75 -3.94
N GLN A 52 11.58 25.42 -3.12
CA GLN A 52 11.35 25.71 -1.69
C GLN A 52 11.18 27.22 -1.43
N VAL A 53 11.08 28.03 -2.48
CA VAL A 53 10.74 29.45 -2.42
C VAL A 53 9.30 29.60 -2.87
N TYR A 54 8.42 30.03 -1.97
CA TYR A 54 6.98 30.13 -2.21
C TYR A 54 6.55 31.58 -2.39
N PHE A 55 5.80 31.85 -3.46
CA PHE A 55 5.01 33.07 -3.57
C PHE A 55 3.62 32.84 -2.98
N HIS A 56 3.35 33.48 -1.84
CA HIS A 56 2.06 33.42 -1.16
C HIS A 56 1.24 34.67 -1.45
N ARG A 57 -0.09 34.53 -1.41
CA ARG A 57 -1.04 35.65 -1.48
C ARG A 57 -1.93 35.67 -0.26
N PHE A 58 -2.32 36.87 0.15
CA PHE A 58 -3.11 37.09 1.36
C PHE A 58 -4.22 38.10 1.11
N ASP A 59 -5.32 37.98 1.86
CA ASP A 59 -6.44 38.94 1.80
C ASP A 59 -6.21 40.18 2.70
N ALA A 60 -5.21 40.11 3.58
CA ALA A 60 -4.89 41.17 4.54
C ALA A 60 -3.38 41.23 4.80
N SER A 61 -2.92 42.41 5.20
CA SER A 61 -1.53 42.69 5.52
C SER A 61 -1.40 43.63 6.70
N GLN A 62 -0.25 43.56 7.37
CA GLN A 62 0.13 44.44 8.46
C GLN A 62 1.46 45.11 8.10
N SER A 63 1.60 46.40 8.38
CA SER A 63 2.85 47.10 8.10
C SER A 63 3.92 46.69 9.12
N SER A 64 5.12 46.41 8.63
CA SER A 64 6.27 46.02 9.46
C SER A 64 7.53 46.72 8.98
N SER A 65 8.23 47.41 9.89
CA SER A 65 9.51 48.05 9.55
C SER A 65 10.68 47.07 9.42
N ASN A 66 10.48 45.83 9.83
CA ASN A 66 11.50 44.78 9.83
C ASN A 66 11.41 43.89 8.58
N ALA A 67 10.22 43.75 8.00
CA ALA A 67 10.00 42.98 6.78
C ALA A 67 10.60 43.70 5.55
N PHE A 68 11.24 42.95 4.66
CA PHE A 68 11.85 43.41 3.43
C PHE A 68 10.87 44.11 2.48
N THR A 69 9.65 43.59 2.38
CA THR A 69 8.57 44.20 1.58
C THR A 69 7.91 45.39 2.28
N GLY A 70 8.18 45.58 3.58
CA GLY A 70 7.47 46.54 4.45
C GLY A 70 6.14 46.01 5.01
N TRP A 71 5.79 44.75 4.71
CA TRP A 71 4.53 44.11 5.09
C TRP A 71 4.76 42.70 5.66
N GLU A 72 4.01 42.35 6.70
CA GLU A 72 3.96 41.01 7.29
C GLU A 72 2.53 40.46 7.30
N HIS A 73 2.41 39.14 7.39
CA HIS A 73 1.14 38.44 7.42
C HIS A 73 1.11 37.45 8.60
N VAL A 74 0.66 37.94 9.74
CA VAL A 74 0.55 37.18 11.00
C VAL A 74 -0.85 36.62 11.18
N HIS A 75 -0.95 35.36 11.61
CA HIS A 75 -2.20 34.59 11.72
C HIS A 75 -3.00 34.51 10.40
N ALA A 76 -2.31 34.63 9.27
CA ALA A 76 -2.90 34.61 7.95
C ALA A 76 -2.81 33.21 7.34
N THR A 77 -3.78 32.84 6.51
CA THR A 77 -3.71 31.65 5.66
C THR A 77 -3.59 32.14 4.22
N PRO A 78 -2.59 31.70 3.45
CA PRO A 78 -2.48 32.10 2.06
C PRO A 78 -3.74 31.73 1.26
N THR A 79 -4.28 32.66 0.48
CA THR A 79 -5.38 32.37 -0.47
C THR A 79 -4.89 31.68 -1.73
N SER A 80 -3.58 31.71 -1.96
CA SER A 80 -2.90 31.03 -3.06
C SER A 80 -1.43 30.86 -2.69
N SER A 81 -0.84 29.71 -3.02
CA SER A 81 0.58 29.44 -2.84
C SER A 81 1.12 28.74 -4.08
N MET A 82 2.31 29.16 -4.54
CA MET A 82 3.05 28.52 -5.64
C MET A 82 4.54 28.59 -5.35
N THR A 83 5.31 27.57 -5.70
CA THR A 83 6.78 27.69 -5.71
C THR A 83 7.23 28.66 -6.81
N LEU A 84 8.46 29.19 -6.72
CA LEU A 84 9.00 30.07 -7.75
C LEU A 84 9.08 29.36 -9.11
N THR A 85 9.44 28.07 -9.12
CA THR A 85 9.40 27.21 -10.32
C THR A 85 7.99 27.13 -10.91
N GLN A 86 6.96 26.90 -10.09
CA GLN A 86 5.57 26.88 -10.55
C GLN A 86 5.12 28.25 -11.08
N LEU A 87 5.54 29.32 -10.41
CA LEU A 87 5.24 30.69 -10.79
C LEU A 87 5.83 31.04 -12.17
N VAL A 88 7.03 30.54 -12.52
CA VAL A 88 7.62 30.68 -13.88
C VAL A 88 6.71 30.07 -14.96
N ILE A 89 6.12 28.90 -14.68
CA ILE A 89 5.24 28.19 -15.62
C ILE A 89 3.90 28.92 -15.75
N HIS A 90 3.28 29.29 -14.63
CA HIS A 90 1.93 29.80 -14.57
C HIS A 90 1.81 31.32 -14.80
N ARG A 91 2.91 32.06 -14.57
CA ARG A 91 2.97 33.52 -14.52
C ARG A 91 2.09 34.13 -13.43
N PHE A 92 2.27 35.42 -13.18
CA PHE A 92 1.36 36.21 -12.35
C PHE A 92 -0.02 36.37 -13.01
N ARG A 93 -1.05 36.63 -12.21
CA ARG A 93 -2.42 36.84 -12.69
C ARG A 93 -2.48 38.15 -13.48
N VAL A 94 -3.46 38.25 -14.39
CA VAL A 94 -3.66 39.47 -15.19
C VAL A 94 -3.88 40.70 -14.29
N ALA A 95 -4.62 40.57 -13.18
CA ALA A 95 -4.87 41.66 -12.25
C ALA A 95 -3.60 42.16 -11.52
N ASP A 96 -2.55 41.34 -11.41
CA ASP A 96 -1.28 41.77 -10.80
C ASP A 96 -0.44 42.60 -11.77
N GLN A 97 -0.68 42.45 -13.07
CA GLN A 97 -0.02 43.25 -14.10
C GLN A 97 -0.45 44.72 -13.98
N ASP A 98 -1.73 44.93 -13.68
CA ASP A 98 -2.32 46.25 -13.54
C ASP A 98 -2.06 46.87 -12.16
N ASN A 99 -1.82 46.04 -11.13
CA ASN A 99 -1.61 46.47 -9.74
C ASN A 99 -0.28 45.95 -9.19
N ALA A 100 0.80 46.10 -9.96
CA ALA A 100 2.12 45.57 -9.61
C ALA A 100 2.68 46.19 -8.32
N ASP A 101 2.26 47.41 -7.97
CA ASP A 101 2.56 48.10 -6.72
C ASP A 101 1.91 47.46 -5.48
N LEU A 102 0.80 46.75 -5.65
CA LEU A 102 0.10 46.06 -4.57
C LEU A 102 0.59 44.61 -4.34
N LEU A 103 1.48 44.10 -5.20
CA LEU A 103 1.97 42.72 -5.09
C LEU A 103 2.71 42.45 -3.78
N ASP A 104 3.50 43.42 -3.31
CA ASP A 104 4.24 43.30 -2.05
C ASP A 104 3.36 43.59 -0.82
N VAL A 105 2.19 44.19 -1.03
CA VAL A 105 1.20 44.45 0.03
C VAL A 105 0.38 43.21 0.31
N TYR A 106 -0.06 42.49 -0.73
CA TYR A 106 -0.96 41.33 -0.63
C TYR A 106 -0.28 40.00 -1.00
N GLY A 107 1.04 40.00 -1.09
CA GLY A 107 1.83 38.82 -1.39
C GLY A 107 3.31 39.02 -1.10
N GLY A 108 4.06 37.93 -1.15
CA GLY A 108 5.50 37.94 -0.89
C GLY A 108 6.12 36.57 -1.12
N PHE A 109 7.45 36.55 -1.18
CA PHE A 109 8.23 35.32 -1.28
C PHE A 109 8.72 34.86 0.09
N TYR A 110 8.56 33.58 0.39
CA TYR A 110 8.89 33.01 1.69
C TYR A 110 9.50 31.60 1.54
N THR A 111 10.32 31.18 2.50
CA THR A 111 10.81 29.80 2.61
C THR A 111 9.82 28.87 3.31
N ALA A 112 8.88 29.43 4.07
CA ALA A 112 7.85 28.67 4.76
C ALA A 112 6.71 28.31 3.79
N GLY A 113 6.26 27.05 3.83
CA GLY A 113 5.14 26.56 3.02
C GLY A 113 3.76 27.12 3.44
N PRO A 114 2.68 26.72 2.75
CA PRO A 114 1.33 27.29 2.95
C PRO A 114 0.70 26.99 4.32
N ASP A 115 1.21 26.00 5.06
CA ASP A 115 0.71 25.62 6.39
C ASP A 115 1.22 26.55 7.51
N ALA A 116 2.23 27.37 7.22
CA ALA A 116 2.71 28.38 8.15
C ALA A 116 1.62 29.42 8.43
N ARG A 117 1.60 29.92 9.67
CA ARG A 117 0.61 30.90 10.13
C ARG A 117 1.16 32.32 10.23
N THR A 118 2.47 32.48 10.12
CA THR A 118 3.17 33.76 10.23
C THR A 118 4.21 33.86 9.13
N PHE A 119 4.11 34.94 8.37
CA PHE A 119 5.00 35.27 7.25
C PHE A 119 5.55 36.67 7.51
N ASP A 120 6.83 36.72 7.90
CA ASP A 120 7.50 37.93 8.42
C ASP A 120 9.01 37.89 8.07
N GLU A 121 9.82 38.75 8.68
CA GLU A 121 11.25 38.86 8.38
C GLU A 121 12.06 37.58 8.62
N ARG A 122 11.50 36.59 9.34
CA ARG A 122 12.19 35.37 9.74
C ARG A 122 12.17 34.30 8.67
N ASN A 123 11.21 34.37 7.75
CA ASN A 123 11.05 33.41 6.66
C ASN A 123 10.85 34.07 5.30
N GLU A 124 10.96 35.39 5.20
CA GLU A 124 10.95 36.10 3.93
C GLU A 124 12.15 35.73 3.04
N VAL A 125 11.90 35.72 1.74
CA VAL A 125 12.92 35.67 0.70
C VAL A 125 12.97 37.08 0.10
N ARG A 126 14.18 37.66 0.05
CA ARG A 126 14.41 39.05 -0.37
C ARG A 126 14.22 39.26 -1.87
N LEU A 127 12.97 39.13 -2.33
CA LEU A 127 12.50 39.31 -3.69
C LEU A 127 11.22 40.14 -3.65
N HIS A 128 11.18 41.21 -4.46
CA HIS A 128 9.94 41.96 -4.68
C HIS A 128 9.10 41.29 -5.77
N GLY A 129 7.79 41.18 -5.55
CA GLY A 129 6.85 40.62 -6.51
C GLY A 129 6.87 41.37 -7.85
N ASN A 130 6.94 42.71 -7.80
CA ASN A 130 6.99 43.57 -8.99
C ASN A 130 8.28 43.38 -9.81
N ASP A 131 9.41 43.14 -9.15
CA ASP A 131 10.68 42.90 -9.82
C ASP A 131 10.66 41.55 -10.57
N VAL A 132 10.16 40.49 -9.93
CA VAL A 132 9.97 39.18 -10.58
C VAL A 132 8.94 39.27 -11.72
N LEU A 133 7.87 40.04 -11.54
CA LEU A 133 6.86 40.31 -12.57
C LEU A 133 7.49 40.97 -13.82
N LYS A 134 8.34 41.97 -13.63
CA LYS A 134 9.06 42.66 -14.71
C LYS A 134 9.98 41.70 -15.47
N ASP A 135 10.68 40.82 -14.76
CA ASP A 135 11.53 39.83 -15.39
C ASP A 135 10.76 38.80 -16.19
N PHE A 136 9.59 38.39 -15.71
CA PHE A 136 8.71 37.49 -16.44
C PHE A 136 8.25 38.04 -17.78
N TRP A 137 8.10 39.37 -17.92
CA TRP A 137 7.83 40.00 -19.21
C TRP A 137 9.02 39.95 -20.18
N SER A 138 10.24 39.96 -19.66
CA SER A 138 11.46 39.88 -20.48
C SER A 138 11.79 38.45 -20.92
N ILE A 139 11.32 37.44 -20.18
CA ILE A 139 11.55 36.03 -20.44
C ILE A 139 10.35 35.45 -21.17
N ASP A 140 10.50 34.99 -22.42
CA ASP A 140 9.47 34.19 -23.09
C ASP A 140 9.70 32.70 -22.85
N PHE A 141 9.20 32.20 -21.71
CA PHE A 141 9.40 30.81 -21.29
C PHE A 141 8.80 29.80 -22.29
N SER A 142 7.70 30.15 -22.95
CA SER A 142 7.09 29.31 -23.99
C SER A 142 8.05 29.13 -25.17
N ALA A 143 8.58 30.23 -25.69
CA ALA A 143 9.52 30.19 -26.81
C ALA A 143 10.84 29.47 -26.44
N LEU A 144 11.31 29.65 -25.21
CA LEU A 144 12.50 28.94 -24.70
C LEU A 144 12.28 27.43 -24.67
N TYR A 145 11.14 26.97 -24.16
CA TYR A 145 10.85 25.54 -24.08
C TYR A 145 10.59 24.92 -25.46
N ASP A 146 9.90 25.62 -26.35
CA ASP A 146 9.73 25.18 -27.75
C ASP A 146 11.07 25.05 -28.49
N ALA A 147 12.02 25.95 -28.22
CA ALA A 147 13.37 25.85 -28.79
C ALA A 147 14.12 24.60 -28.27
N GLN A 148 13.98 24.27 -26.98
CA GLN A 148 14.57 23.05 -26.40
C GLN A 148 13.95 21.79 -27.00
N LEU A 149 12.62 21.73 -27.15
CA LEU A 149 11.93 20.62 -27.81
C LEU A 149 12.39 20.46 -29.27
N ASN A 150 12.52 21.55 -30.01
CA ASN A 150 13.02 21.50 -31.39
C ASN A 150 14.46 20.99 -31.47
N ALA A 151 15.34 21.46 -30.58
CA ALA A 151 16.72 21.00 -30.52
C ALA A 151 16.81 19.49 -30.23
N PHE A 152 16.01 19.01 -29.28
CA PHE A 152 15.91 17.58 -28.97
C PHE A 152 15.46 16.76 -30.17
N TRP A 153 14.31 17.10 -30.78
CA TRP A 153 13.77 16.31 -31.89
C TRP A 153 14.66 16.34 -33.14
N ASN A 154 15.37 17.44 -33.38
CA ASN A 154 16.35 17.52 -34.48
C ASN A 154 17.58 16.65 -34.24
N THR A 155 17.98 16.44 -32.99
CA THR A 155 19.20 15.69 -32.62
C THR A 155 18.90 14.21 -32.38
N SER A 156 17.80 13.90 -31.70
CA SER A 156 17.49 12.58 -31.14
C SER A 156 16.28 11.89 -31.78
N GLY A 157 15.62 12.49 -32.78
CA GLY A 157 14.40 11.93 -33.37
C GLY A 157 14.58 10.56 -34.02
N SER A 158 15.68 10.34 -34.75
CA SER A 158 16.01 9.03 -35.34
C SER A 158 16.27 7.96 -34.28
N ASP A 159 16.92 8.36 -33.19
CA ASP A 159 17.28 7.51 -32.06
C ASP A 159 16.04 7.15 -31.24
N PHE A 160 15.16 8.13 -31.01
CA PHE A 160 13.85 7.93 -30.40
C PHE A 160 13.01 6.91 -31.18
N ARG A 161 12.94 7.05 -32.51
CA ARG A 161 12.28 6.07 -33.39
C ARG A 161 12.88 4.67 -33.24
N THR A 162 14.21 4.58 -33.18
CA THR A 162 14.92 3.30 -33.03
C THR A 162 14.59 2.63 -31.70
N LEU A 163 14.53 3.40 -30.61
CA LEU A 163 14.12 2.91 -29.28
C LEU A 163 12.64 2.51 -29.23
N ALA A 164 11.76 3.26 -29.91
CA ALA A 164 10.35 2.90 -30.03
C ALA A 164 10.15 1.53 -30.69
N LYS A 165 10.91 1.27 -31.77
CA LYS A 165 10.94 -0.01 -32.46
C LYS A 165 11.49 -1.15 -31.59
N CYS A 166 12.56 -0.86 -30.85
CA CYS A 166 13.13 -1.81 -29.89
C CYS A 166 12.12 -2.18 -28.79
N ASN A 167 11.48 -1.18 -28.19
CA ASN A 167 10.49 -1.38 -27.13
C ASN A 167 9.29 -2.21 -27.61
N PHE A 168 8.75 -1.91 -28.80
CA PHE A 168 7.69 -2.74 -29.39
C PHE A 168 8.09 -4.21 -29.50
N LEU A 169 9.31 -4.49 -29.98
CA LEU A 169 9.80 -5.86 -30.13
C LEU A 169 9.97 -6.55 -28.76
N ILE A 170 10.53 -5.85 -27.76
CA ILE A 170 10.64 -6.33 -26.38
C ILE A 170 9.25 -6.71 -25.84
N LYS A 171 8.27 -5.82 -25.98
CA LYS A 171 6.90 -6.05 -25.51
C LYS A 171 6.20 -7.17 -26.26
N ALA A 172 6.43 -7.32 -27.57
CA ALA A 172 5.86 -8.40 -28.35
C ALA A 172 6.43 -9.77 -27.91
N LEU A 173 7.74 -9.83 -27.64
CA LEU A 173 8.39 -11.04 -27.10
C LEU A 173 7.85 -11.40 -25.72
N GLN A 174 7.77 -10.42 -24.82
CA GLN A 174 7.18 -10.59 -23.48
C GLN A 174 5.75 -11.12 -23.55
N ALA A 175 4.92 -10.52 -24.41
CA ALA A 175 3.53 -10.94 -24.60
C ALA A 175 3.43 -12.36 -25.18
N ARG A 176 4.31 -12.74 -26.11
CA ARG A 176 4.39 -14.11 -26.62
C ARG A 176 4.80 -15.11 -25.53
N ASP A 177 5.82 -14.80 -24.75
CA ASP A 177 6.34 -15.68 -23.70
C ASP A 177 5.32 -15.87 -22.56
N LYS A 178 4.53 -14.82 -22.26
CA LYS A 178 3.37 -14.88 -21.36
C LYS A 178 2.13 -15.53 -21.98
N ARG A 179 2.19 -15.99 -23.23
CA ARG A 179 1.06 -16.53 -24.01
C ARG A 179 -0.12 -15.56 -24.21
N GLN A 180 0.14 -14.26 -24.09
CA GLN A 180 -0.81 -13.19 -24.45
C GLN A 180 -0.90 -13.00 -25.96
N LEU A 181 0.22 -13.24 -26.68
CA LEU A 181 0.24 -13.39 -28.14
C LEU A 181 0.51 -14.85 -28.49
N SER A 182 -0.25 -15.40 -29.43
CA SER A 182 0.12 -16.67 -30.06
C SER A 182 1.37 -16.50 -30.94
N GLY A 183 1.98 -17.60 -31.38
CA GLY A 183 3.10 -17.55 -32.32
C GLY A 183 2.73 -16.87 -33.64
N GLU A 184 1.51 -17.12 -34.13
CA GLU A 184 0.96 -16.51 -35.34
C GLU A 184 0.69 -15.01 -35.14
N ASP A 185 0.10 -14.63 -34.00
CA ASP A 185 -0.16 -13.22 -33.68
C ASP A 185 1.14 -12.43 -33.55
N PHE A 186 2.13 -13.00 -32.86
CA PHE A 186 3.46 -12.40 -32.75
C PHE A 186 4.10 -12.20 -34.13
N GLN A 187 4.05 -13.22 -35.00
CA GLN A 187 4.60 -13.12 -36.34
C GLN A 187 3.86 -12.06 -37.17
N PHE A 188 2.53 -11.99 -37.08
CA PHE A 188 1.73 -11.01 -37.79
C PHE A 188 2.09 -9.58 -37.37
N VAL A 189 2.03 -9.26 -36.06
CA VAL A 189 2.24 -7.89 -35.59
C VAL A 189 3.67 -7.41 -35.84
N THR A 190 4.65 -8.31 -35.71
CA THR A 190 6.05 -7.97 -35.99
C THR A 190 6.32 -7.83 -37.49
N GLN A 191 5.80 -8.71 -38.34
CA GLN A 191 5.96 -8.57 -39.80
C GLN A 191 5.27 -7.31 -40.33
N ALA A 192 4.10 -6.96 -39.79
CA ALA A 192 3.36 -5.77 -40.20
C ALA A 192 4.04 -4.46 -39.77
N ALA A 193 4.57 -4.40 -38.55
CA ALA A 193 5.19 -3.18 -38.01
C ALA A 193 6.68 -3.03 -38.32
N ILE A 194 7.44 -4.13 -38.28
CA ILE A 194 8.92 -4.12 -38.39
C ILE A 194 9.40 -4.60 -39.77
N GLY A 195 8.64 -5.48 -40.42
CA GLY A 195 9.06 -6.20 -41.61
C GLY A 195 9.80 -7.51 -41.29
N PRO A 196 10.59 -8.05 -42.25
CA PRO A 196 11.32 -9.30 -42.05
C PRO A 196 12.26 -9.23 -40.84
N LEU A 197 11.98 -10.03 -39.81
CA LEU A 197 12.84 -10.15 -38.64
C LEU A 197 14.01 -11.09 -38.95
N THR A 198 15.23 -10.64 -38.62
CA THR A 198 16.42 -11.50 -38.62
C THR A 198 16.91 -11.65 -37.18
N TRP A 199 17.34 -12.85 -36.84
CA TRP A 199 17.89 -13.17 -35.53
C TRP A 199 19.37 -13.52 -35.66
N PRO A 200 20.26 -12.99 -34.78
CA PRO A 200 19.99 -12.04 -33.71
C PRO A 200 19.59 -10.65 -34.23
N VAL A 201 18.85 -9.89 -33.42
CA VAL A 201 18.48 -8.50 -33.72
C VAL A 201 19.74 -7.65 -33.78
N SER A 202 19.82 -6.75 -34.76
CA SER A 202 20.94 -5.82 -34.95
C SER A 202 20.48 -4.37 -34.93
N LEU A 203 21.37 -3.45 -34.58
CA LEU A 203 21.05 -2.02 -34.59
C LEU A 203 20.62 -1.52 -35.99
N PRO A 204 21.27 -1.91 -37.11
CA PRO A 204 20.81 -1.54 -38.45
C PRO A 204 19.37 -1.98 -38.76
N MET A 205 18.95 -3.15 -38.27
CA MET A 205 17.58 -3.64 -38.42
C MET A 205 16.57 -2.76 -37.66
N LEU A 206 16.92 -2.32 -36.45
CA LEU A 206 16.11 -1.39 -35.65
C LEU A 206 16.08 0.02 -36.27
N GLN A 207 17.14 0.44 -36.94
CA GLN A 207 17.19 1.73 -37.64
C GLN A 207 16.44 1.72 -38.97
N THR A 208 16.35 0.56 -39.64
CA THR A 208 15.70 0.44 -40.95
C THR A 208 14.21 0.78 -40.89
N SER A 209 13.73 1.51 -41.90
CA SER A 209 12.32 1.86 -42.09
C SER A 209 11.59 0.79 -42.89
N HIS A 210 10.37 0.45 -42.45
CA HIS A 210 9.51 -0.51 -43.12
C HIS A 210 8.09 0.05 -43.26
N PRO A 211 7.56 0.20 -44.48
CA PRO A 211 6.20 0.71 -44.67
C PRO A 211 5.17 -0.29 -44.15
N CYS A 212 4.20 0.22 -43.39
CA CYS A 212 3.09 -0.54 -42.85
C CYS A 212 2.11 -0.96 -43.97
N PRO A 213 1.54 -2.17 -43.88
CA PRO A 213 0.36 -2.52 -44.64
C PRO A 213 -0.89 -1.80 -44.10
N ASP A 214 -1.98 -1.79 -44.89
CA ASP A 214 -3.28 -1.18 -44.53
C ASP A 214 -3.95 -1.79 -43.27
N SER A 215 -3.43 -2.92 -42.78
CA SER A 215 -3.87 -3.55 -41.54
C SER A 215 -3.33 -2.85 -40.28
N VAL A 216 -2.32 -1.98 -40.39
CA VAL A 216 -1.83 -1.18 -39.25
C VAL A 216 -2.56 0.16 -39.22
N ARG A 217 -3.28 0.42 -38.14
CA ARG A 217 -4.24 1.52 -38.01
C ARG A 217 -4.11 2.22 -36.66
N THR A 218 -4.71 3.40 -36.55
CA THR A 218 -4.83 4.12 -35.28
C THR A 218 -6.08 3.67 -34.52
N LEU A 219 -6.03 3.78 -33.19
CA LEU A 219 -7.24 3.70 -32.35
C LEU A 219 -7.93 5.07 -32.35
N ASP A 220 -9.26 5.08 -32.44
CA ASP A 220 -10.08 6.28 -32.31
C ASP A 220 -11.30 6.00 -31.41
N LEU A 221 -11.68 6.99 -30.61
CA LEU A 221 -12.85 6.95 -29.73
C LEU A 221 -13.71 8.19 -29.98
N SER A 222 -14.87 8.02 -30.62
CA SER A 222 -15.81 9.10 -30.93
C SER A 222 -15.17 10.27 -31.71
N GLY A 223 -14.24 10.00 -32.62
CA GLY A 223 -13.53 11.01 -33.41
C GLY A 223 -12.26 11.57 -32.75
N TYR A 224 -11.97 11.18 -31.50
CA TYR A 224 -10.69 11.44 -30.85
C TYR A 224 -9.69 10.34 -31.18
N ALA A 225 -8.65 10.67 -31.96
CA ALA A 225 -7.60 9.73 -32.31
C ALA A 225 -6.54 9.61 -31.20
N ALA A 226 -6.12 8.39 -30.88
CA ALA A 226 -4.99 8.15 -29.98
C ALA A 226 -3.66 8.59 -30.64
N THR A 227 -2.75 9.14 -29.84
CA THR A 227 -1.45 9.68 -30.28
C THR A 227 -0.35 8.62 -30.38
N ASN A 228 -0.51 7.47 -29.73
CA ASN A 228 0.55 6.45 -29.70
C ASN A 228 0.06 4.99 -29.67
N VAL A 229 -1.23 4.73 -29.93
CA VAL A 229 -1.78 3.36 -29.97
C VAL A 229 -1.77 2.83 -31.40
N LEU A 230 -1.07 1.72 -31.61
CA LEU A 230 -1.14 0.96 -32.86
C LEU A 230 -2.21 -0.12 -32.74
N ARG A 231 -3.02 -0.25 -33.78
CA ARG A 231 -4.04 -1.27 -33.92
C ARG A 231 -3.74 -2.12 -35.14
N PHE A 232 -3.75 -3.43 -34.97
CA PHE A 232 -3.55 -4.41 -36.03
C PHE A 232 -4.88 -5.07 -36.36
N ASP A 233 -5.39 -4.77 -37.55
CA ASP A 233 -6.65 -5.30 -38.06
C ASP A 233 -6.41 -6.67 -38.73
N MET A 234 -7.04 -7.71 -38.19
CA MET A 234 -6.89 -9.09 -38.64
C MET A 234 -8.12 -9.54 -39.44
N PRO A 235 -8.02 -10.63 -40.21
CA PRO A 235 -9.20 -11.25 -40.84
C PRO A 235 -10.30 -11.55 -39.82
N GLN A 236 -11.56 -11.58 -40.29
CA GLN A 236 -12.74 -11.93 -39.49
C GLN A 236 -13.09 -10.96 -38.35
N GLY A 237 -12.49 -9.76 -38.31
CA GLY A 237 -12.85 -8.70 -37.37
C GLY A 237 -12.11 -8.76 -36.02
N ARG A 238 -11.15 -9.67 -35.88
CA ARG A 238 -10.22 -9.76 -34.74
C ARG A 238 -9.20 -8.61 -34.79
N GLN A 239 -8.82 -8.09 -33.64
CA GLN A 239 -7.94 -6.93 -33.54
C GLN A 239 -6.91 -7.11 -32.43
N ILE A 240 -5.70 -6.61 -32.66
CA ILE A 240 -4.65 -6.58 -31.65
C ILE A 240 -4.25 -5.12 -31.41
N LEU A 241 -4.31 -4.67 -30.16
CA LEU A 241 -3.86 -3.35 -29.76
C LEU A 241 -2.45 -3.42 -29.18
N TYR A 242 -1.60 -2.48 -29.56
CA TYR A 242 -0.35 -2.16 -28.90
C TYR A 242 -0.46 -0.78 -28.23
N LEU A 243 -0.37 -0.78 -26.90
CA LEU A 243 -0.40 0.41 -26.05
C LEU A 243 0.99 0.56 -25.40
N PRO A 244 1.86 1.42 -25.95
CA PRO A 244 3.17 1.67 -25.37
C PRO A 244 3.07 2.09 -23.90
N GLY A 245 4.04 1.71 -23.07
CA GLY A 245 4.10 2.10 -21.65
C GLY A 245 3.18 1.33 -20.69
N ASN A 246 2.23 0.54 -21.20
CA ASN A 246 1.42 -0.35 -20.36
C ASN A 246 2.20 -1.62 -19.95
N SER A 247 1.87 -2.16 -18.78
CA SER A 247 2.44 -3.41 -18.27
C SER A 247 2.08 -4.60 -19.15
N ASP A 248 0.80 -4.68 -19.53
CA ASP A 248 0.30 -5.52 -20.62
C ASP A 248 0.13 -4.66 -21.87
N ALA A 249 1.20 -4.50 -22.63
CA ALA A 249 1.22 -3.62 -23.81
C ALA A 249 0.42 -4.17 -25.00
N PHE A 250 0.17 -5.48 -25.06
CA PHE A 250 -0.60 -6.11 -26.13
C PHE A 250 -1.94 -6.64 -25.64
N HIS A 251 -3.01 -6.35 -26.38
CA HIS A 251 -4.35 -6.86 -26.11
C HIS A 251 -4.97 -7.45 -27.37
N VAL A 252 -5.35 -8.73 -27.29
CA VAL A 252 -5.99 -9.47 -28.38
C VAL A 252 -7.50 -9.48 -28.14
N LEU A 253 -8.25 -8.95 -29.09
CA LEU A 253 -9.71 -8.80 -29.02
C LEU A 253 -10.33 -9.51 -30.22
N GLU A 254 -11.18 -10.51 -29.95
CA GLU A 254 -11.66 -11.44 -30.97
C GLU A 254 -12.68 -10.80 -31.95
N SER A 255 -13.31 -9.71 -31.55
CA SER A 255 -14.30 -8.98 -32.38
C SER A 255 -14.35 -7.48 -32.08
N ALA A 256 -15.04 -6.74 -32.95
CA ALA A 256 -15.38 -5.33 -32.70
C ALA A 256 -16.23 -5.15 -31.42
N THR A 257 -17.04 -6.16 -31.06
CA THR A 257 -17.81 -6.17 -29.81
C THR A 257 -16.90 -6.28 -28.59
N ASP A 258 -15.89 -7.14 -28.65
CA ASP A 258 -14.90 -7.29 -27.58
C ASP A 258 -14.04 -6.04 -27.42
N LEU A 259 -13.69 -5.38 -28.52
CA LEU A 259 -13.04 -4.05 -28.48
C LEU A 259 -13.92 -3.02 -27.76
N HIS A 260 -15.20 -2.97 -28.11
CA HIS A 260 -16.12 -2.03 -27.50
C HIS A 260 -16.26 -2.29 -25.99
N PHE A 261 -16.44 -3.55 -25.61
CA PHE A 261 -16.52 -3.93 -24.21
C PHE A 261 -15.23 -3.63 -23.45
N TRP A 262 -14.07 -3.87 -24.06
CA TRP A 262 -12.77 -3.55 -23.48
C TRP A 262 -12.63 -2.04 -23.20
N ILE A 263 -13.01 -1.18 -24.15
CA ILE A 263 -12.99 0.29 -23.95
C ILE A 263 -13.95 0.69 -22.83
N LEU A 264 -15.16 0.11 -22.77
CA LEU A 264 -16.11 0.36 -21.67
C LEU A 264 -15.49 0.03 -20.31
N GLN A 265 -14.79 -1.10 -20.19
CA GLN A 265 -14.11 -1.47 -18.94
C GLN A 265 -13.03 -0.45 -18.55
N ARG A 266 -12.25 0.06 -19.51
CA ARG A 266 -11.25 1.10 -19.25
C ARG A 266 -11.90 2.40 -18.81
N MET A 267 -12.97 2.83 -19.47
CA MET A 267 -13.62 4.11 -19.19
C MET A 267 -14.45 4.12 -17.88
N ASN A 268 -14.90 2.96 -17.41
CA ASN A 268 -15.75 2.83 -16.22
C ASN A 268 -15.00 2.99 -14.89
N LYS A 269 -13.71 2.61 -14.81
CA LYS A 269 -12.91 2.70 -13.58
C LYS A 269 -12.03 3.96 -13.61
N PRO A 270 -12.05 4.86 -12.60
CA PRO A 270 -11.29 6.11 -12.63
C PRO A 270 -9.80 5.94 -12.97
N ALA A 271 -9.09 5.04 -12.29
CA ALA A 271 -7.67 4.80 -12.55
C ALA A 271 -7.39 4.22 -13.96
N ALA A 272 -8.20 3.24 -14.41
CA ALA A 272 -8.05 2.66 -15.74
C ALA A 272 -8.37 3.66 -16.86
N ARG A 273 -9.32 4.57 -16.60
CA ARG A 273 -9.68 5.65 -17.51
C ARG A 273 -8.54 6.64 -17.64
N GLU A 274 -7.93 7.05 -16.54
CA GLU A 274 -6.79 7.96 -16.57
C GLU A 274 -5.62 7.38 -17.36
N THR A 275 -5.25 6.12 -17.11
CA THR A 275 -4.20 5.43 -17.88
C THR A 275 -4.55 5.32 -19.36
N PHE A 276 -5.80 4.96 -19.69
CA PHE A 276 -6.24 4.85 -21.09
C PHE A 276 -6.26 6.21 -21.80
N LEU A 277 -6.75 7.25 -21.13
CA LEU A 277 -6.81 8.60 -21.68
C LEU A 277 -5.40 9.18 -21.87
N ALA A 278 -4.37 8.70 -21.16
CA ALA A 278 -2.97 9.08 -21.38
C ALA A 278 -2.46 8.81 -22.82
N HIS A 279 -3.18 8.01 -23.61
CA HIS A 279 -2.89 7.77 -25.02
C HIS A 279 -3.52 8.78 -25.99
N PHE A 280 -4.24 9.79 -25.50
CA PHE A 280 -4.87 10.84 -26.31
C PHE A 280 -4.15 12.18 -26.08
N SER A 281 -4.37 13.17 -26.93
CA SER A 281 -3.80 14.51 -26.70
C SER A 281 -4.39 15.15 -25.45
N LEU A 282 -3.65 16.01 -24.73
CA LEU A 282 -4.18 16.69 -23.54
C LEU A 282 -5.46 17.48 -23.83
N ALA A 283 -5.58 18.09 -25.02
CA ALA A 283 -6.79 18.78 -25.45
C ALA A 283 -7.99 17.82 -25.55
N ASP A 284 -7.80 16.67 -26.18
CA ASP A 284 -8.84 15.66 -26.31
C ASP A 284 -9.20 15.05 -24.95
N ARG A 285 -8.21 14.77 -24.09
CA ARG A 285 -8.46 14.30 -22.71
C ARG A 285 -9.34 15.28 -21.92
N GLN A 286 -9.06 16.59 -22.02
CA GLN A 286 -9.85 17.62 -21.35
C GLN A 286 -11.28 17.66 -21.89
N GLN A 287 -11.47 17.58 -23.22
CA GLN A 287 -12.80 17.55 -23.83
C GLN A 287 -13.58 16.28 -23.47
N ILE A 288 -12.92 15.13 -23.48
CA ILE A 288 -13.49 13.84 -23.08
C ILE A 288 -13.92 13.90 -21.62
N ASN A 289 -13.07 14.41 -20.73
CA ASN A 289 -13.40 14.53 -19.30
C ASN A 289 -14.55 15.52 -19.05
N ALA A 290 -14.58 16.66 -19.75
CA ALA A 290 -15.66 17.63 -19.65
C ALA A 290 -17.03 17.05 -20.08
N ASN A 291 -17.03 16.11 -21.03
CA ASN A 291 -18.24 15.48 -21.57
C ASN A 291 -18.39 14.01 -21.18
N LEU A 292 -17.71 13.58 -20.11
CA LEU A 292 -17.56 12.16 -19.77
C LEU A 292 -18.90 11.45 -19.59
N GLY A 293 -19.87 12.10 -18.93
CA GLY A 293 -21.20 11.53 -18.71
C GLY A 293 -21.95 11.23 -20.01
N ASP A 294 -21.92 12.16 -20.98
CA ASP A 294 -22.54 11.97 -22.30
C ASP A 294 -21.83 10.85 -23.09
N LEU A 295 -20.49 10.89 -23.13
CA LEU A 295 -19.69 9.90 -23.83
C LEU A 295 -19.95 8.49 -23.27
N MET A 296 -19.98 8.33 -21.95
CA MET A 296 -20.28 7.05 -21.29
C MET A 296 -21.70 6.54 -21.61
N ASN A 297 -22.70 7.43 -21.57
CA ASN A 297 -24.07 7.06 -21.92
C ASN A 297 -24.17 6.58 -23.38
N ARG A 298 -23.49 7.27 -24.30
CA ARG A 298 -23.46 6.90 -25.72
C ARG A 298 -22.71 5.60 -25.96
N LEU A 299 -21.58 5.37 -25.30
CA LEU A 299 -20.83 4.10 -25.38
C LEU A 299 -21.69 2.92 -24.89
N VAL A 300 -22.34 3.04 -23.73
CA VAL A 300 -23.22 1.98 -23.21
C VAL A 300 -24.43 1.75 -24.14
N ALA A 301 -25.04 2.82 -24.65
CA ALA A 301 -26.21 2.73 -25.52
C ALA A 301 -25.90 2.09 -26.89
N THR A 302 -24.76 2.43 -27.49
CA THR A 302 -24.33 1.85 -28.78
C THR A 302 -23.88 0.41 -28.62
N TRP A 303 -23.13 0.09 -27.56
CA TRP A 303 -22.82 -1.30 -27.20
C TRP A 303 -24.07 -2.17 -27.06
N GLY A 304 -25.09 -1.71 -26.32
CA GLY A 304 -26.35 -2.43 -26.12
C GLY A 304 -27.18 -2.64 -27.39
N ARG A 305 -26.91 -1.91 -28.46
CA ARG A 305 -27.53 -2.07 -29.79
C ARG A 305 -26.66 -2.84 -30.79
N TYR A 306 -25.52 -3.38 -30.34
CA TYR A 306 -24.49 -3.96 -31.22
C TYR A 306 -23.98 -2.96 -32.28
N ASP A 307 -24.07 -1.67 -31.98
CA ASP A 307 -23.49 -0.60 -32.79
C ASP A 307 -22.09 -0.30 -32.25
N HIS A 308 -21.07 -0.61 -33.04
CA HIS A 308 -19.67 -0.36 -32.68
C HIS A 308 -19.07 0.82 -33.46
N SER A 309 -19.90 1.58 -34.17
CA SER A 309 -19.46 2.70 -35.01
C SER A 309 -18.80 3.83 -34.21
N MET A 310 -19.02 3.94 -32.90
CA MET A 310 -18.35 4.95 -32.05
C MET A 310 -16.85 4.72 -31.85
N ILE A 311 -16.35 3.53 -32.13
CA ILE A 311 -14.94 3.18 -31.97
C ILE A 311 -14.36 2.98 -33.35
N ASN A 312 -13.21 3.59 -33.61
CA ASN A 312 -12.58 3.63 -34.91
C ASN A 312 -13.46 4.31 -35.97
N GLN A 313 -14.09 5.45 -35.67
CA GLN A 313 -14.95 6.18 -36.61
C GLN A 313 -14.19 6.55 -37.89
N ASP A 314 -13.03 7.18 -37.72
CA ASP A 314 -12.19 7.58 -38.83
C ASP A 314 -11.35 6.44 -39.41
N ASN A 315 -11.18 5.37 -38.61
CA ASN A 315 -10.49 4.13 -38.97
C ASN A 315 -9.16 4.32 -39.72
N ARG A 316 -8.34 5.30 -39.33
CA ARG A 316 -7.21 5.78 -40.13
C ARG A 316 -6.10 4.73 -40.21
N ALA A 317 -5.59 4.48 -41.41
CA ALA A 317 -4.41 3.67 -41.62
C ALA A 317 -3.13 4.44 -41.26
N VAL A 318 -2.15 3.75 -40.69
CA VAL A 318 -0.82 4.32 -40.44
C VAL A 318 -0.06 4.32 -41.75
N SER A 319 0.25 5.52 -42.26
CA SER A 319 0.99 5.70 -43.51
C SER A 319 2.50 5.67 -43.26
N GLY A 320 3.27 5.05 -44.15
CA GLY A 320 4.71 4.90 -44.00
C GLY A 320 5.09 3.93 -42.90
N ASP A 321 6.15 4.21 -42.15
CA ASP A 321 6.67 3.33 -41.09
C ASP A 321 5.99 3.59 -39.74
N ALA A 322 5.59 2.52 -39.04
CA ALA A 322 4.86 2.60 -37.77
C ALA A 322 5.61 3.39 -36.69
N PHE A 323 6.94 3.27 -36.65
CA PHE A 323 7.76 3.90 -35.61
C PHE A 323 8.10 5.34 -35.96
N THR A 324 8.19 5.68 -37.24
CA THR A 324 8.19 7.08 -37.70
C THR A 324 6.87 7.75 -37.30
N TRP A 325 5.72 7.11 -37.55
CA TRP A 325 4.43 7.64 -37.14
C TRP A 325 4.33 7.82 -35.61
N LEU A 326 4.76 6.82 -34.82
CA LEU A 326 4.80 6.94 -33.36
C LEU A 326 5.69 8.11 -32.91
N SER A 327 6.87 8.26 -33.51
CA SER A 327 7.81 9.35 -33.22
C SER A 327 7.21 10.72 -33.56
N ASP A 328 6.67 10.88 -34.77
CA ASP A 328 6.10 12.15 -35.24
C ASP A 328 4.84 12.53 -34.45
N SER A 329 3.96 11.58 -34.18
CA SER A 329 2.75 11.83 -33.38
C SER A 329 3.08 12.20 -31.94
N THR A 330 4.09 11.55 -31.35
CA THR A 330 4.62 11.90 -30.02
C THR A 330 5.21 13.31 -30.01
N ARG A 331 6.02 13.66 -31.02
CA ARG A 331 6.55 15.01 -31.18
C ARG A 331 5.43 16.04 -31.24
N THR A 332 4.43 15.84 -32.12
CA THR A 332 3.29 16.75 -32.25
C THR A 332 2.53 16.89 -30.92
N ALA A 333 2.31 15.79 -30.20
CA ALA A 333 1.65 15.81 -28.91
C ALA A 333 2.43 16.62 -27.87
N MET A 334 3.76 16.45 -27.77
CA MET A 334 4.59 17.23 -26.84
C MET A 334 4.50 18.74 -27.08
N PHE A 335 4.55 19.19 -28.34
CA PHE A 335 4.40 20.61 -28.69
C PHE A 335 2.99 21.15 -28.41
N ALA A 336 1.96 20.35 -28.69
CA ALA A 336 0.57 20.72 -28.41
C ALA A 336 0.31 20.82 -26.90
N GLU A 337 0.87 19.91 -26.10
CA GLU A 337 0.78 19.95 -24.63
C GLU A 337 1.50 21.19 -24.07
N ALA A 338 2.69 21.52 -24.59
CA ALA A 338 3.41 22.72 -24.19
C ALA A 338 2.60 23.98 -24.46
N SER A 339 2.03 24.08 -25.66
CA SER A 339 1.18 25.20 -26.07
C SER A 339 -0.07 25.37 -25.20
N LEU A 340 -0.67 24.26 -24.72
CA LEU A 340 -1.88 24.31 -23.91
C LEU A 340 -1.63 24.65 -22.43
N SER A 341 -0.44 24.27 -21.95
CA SER A 341 -0.06 24.35 -20.53
C SER A 341 0.70 25.62 -20.19
N LEU A 342 1.45 26.17 -21.15
CA LEU A 342 2.20 27.40 -20.98
C LEU A 342 1.35 28.63 -21.29
N THR A 343 1.57 29.70 -20.52
CA THR A 343 1.02 31.01 -20.83
C THR A 343 2.09 31.84 -21.53
N SER A 344 1.88 32.17 -22.81
CA SER A 344 2.83 33.00 -23.57
C SER A 344 2.66 34.50 -23.28
N ASN A 345 3.71 35.29 -23.56
CA ASN A 345 3.64 36.75 -23.49
C ASN A 345 2.61 37.32 -24.49
N GLY A 346 2.39 36.64 -25.61
CA GLY A 346 1.34 36.97 -26.58
C GLY A 346 -0.07 36.77 -26.03
N ASP A 347 -0.29 35.69 -25.27
CA ASP A 347 -1.58 35.40 -24.63
C ASP A 347 -1.90 36.40 -23.52
N LEU A 348 -0.90 36.79 -22.72
CA LEU A 348 -1.05 37.84 -21.71
C LEU A 348 -1.39 39.19 -22.35
N ARG A 349 -0.70 39.59 -23.43
CA ARG A 349 -1.01 40.84 -24.16
C ARG A 349 -2.41 40.84 -24.75
N LYS A 350 -2.86 39.71 -25.33
CA LYS A 350 -4.24 39.56 -25.83
C LYS A 350 -5.27 39.66 -24.69
N LYS A 351 -5.01 39.04 -23.54
CA LYS A 351 -5.89 39.09 -22.36
C LYS A 351 -5.99 40.48 -21.75
N LEU A 352 -4.88 41.21 -21.66
CA LEU A 352 -4.85 42.61 -21.21
C LEU A 352 -5.64 43.54 -22.16
N TRP A 353 -5.61 43.27 -23.48
CA TRP A 353 -6.35 44.03 -24.49
C TRP A 353 -7.87 43.77 -24.52
N ILE A 354 -8.34 42.60 -24.09
CA ILE A 354 -9.76 42.19 -24.21
C ILE A 354 -10.63 42.73 -23.06
N GLY A 355 -10.04 43.20 -21.95
CA GLY A 355 -10.70 44.05 -20.95
C GLY A 355 -12.08 43.61 -20.42
N TYR A 356 -12.13 43.17 -19.16
CA TYR A 356 -13.35 43.16 -18.32
C TYR A 356 -14.50 42.18 -18.63
N LEU A 357 -14.42 41.29 -19.62
CA LEU A 357 -15.39 40.17 -19.72
C LEU A 357 -14.84 38.89 -19.08
N SER A 358 -15.37 38.60 -17.88
CA SER A 358 -15.32 37.34 -17.14
C SER A 358 -15.04 36.09 -17.99
N ALA A 359 -13.85 35.49 -17.82
CA ALA A 359 -13.46 34.12 -18.17
C ALA A 359 -11.93 33.99 -17.97
N GLY A 360 -11.33 32.98 -17.38
CA GLY A 360 -11.83 31.83 -16.64
C GLY A 360 -10.63 31.30 -15.84
N VAL A 361 -10.82 31.04 -14.55
CA VAL A 361 -9.85 30.28 -13.76
C VAL A 361 -9.86 28.88 -14.36
N LYS A 362 -8.83 28.52 -15.14
CA LYS A 362 -8.60 27.10 -15.45
C LYS A 362 -8.49 26.41 -14.08
N VAL A 363 -9.41 25.51 -13.77
CA VAL A 363 -9.32 24.68 -12.56
C VAL A 363 -8.14 23.73 -12.80
N PHE A 364 -7.12 23.79 -11.95
CA PHE A 364 -5.85 23.08 -12.19
C PHE A 364 -5.72 21.87 -11.27
N GLY A 365 -5.52 20.69 -11.86
CA GLY A 365 -5.12 19.46 -11.18
C GLY A 365 -3.59 19.33 -11.06
N PRO A 366 -3.08 18.21 -10.52
CA PRO A 366 -1.65 17.97 -10.34
C PRO A 366 -0.90 18.10 -11.67
N MET A 367 0.01 19.08 -11.73
CA MET A 367 0.84 19.42 -12.90
C MET A 367 1.95 18.39 -13.14
N ALA A 368 1.60 17.14 -13.39
CA ALA A 368 2.57 16.18 -13.89
C ALA A 368 2.88 16.47 -15.37
N VAL A 369 3.87 17.34 -15.57
CA VAL A 369 4.89 17.28 -16.63
C VAL A 369 4.39 17.43 -18.08
N VAL A 370 4.60 18.59 -18.70
CA VAL A 370 4.57 18.67 -20.17
C VAL A 370 5.82 18.01 -20.74
N GLY A 371 5.66 17.16 -21.76
CA GLY A 371 6.75 16.57 -22.55
C GLY A 371 7.02 15.10 -22.24
N TRP A 372 7.35 14.75 -21.00
CA TRP A 372 7.73 13.38 -20.62
C TRP A 372 6.58 12.34 -20.60
N PRO A 373 5.33 12.64 -20.16
CA PRO A 373 4.27 11.65 -20.07
C PRO A 373 3.82 11.06 -21.41
N VAL A 374 4.05 11.72 -22.55
CA VAL A 374 3.68 11.15 -23.86
C VAL A 374 4.84 10.40 -24.50
N ALA A 375 6.09 10.86 -24.29
CA ALA A 375 7.28 10.32 -24.93
C ALA A 375 7.81 9.04 -24.25
N LEU A 376 7.75 8.98 -22.92
CA LEU A 376 8.26 7.87 -22.13
C LEU A 376 7.68 6.49 -22.46
N PRO A 377 6.34 6.33 -22.54
CA PRO A 377 5.70 5.09 -22.96
C PRO A 377 6.30 4.45 -24.20
N VAL A 378 6.63 5.31 -25.17
CA VAL A 378 6.94 4.91 -26.53
C VAL A 378 8.33 4.26 -26.58
N ILE A 379 9.30 4.81 -25.84
CA ILE A 379 10.68 4.29 -25.76
C ILE A 379 10.91 3.26 -24.64
N GLY A 380 9.86 2.85 -23.92
CA GLY A 380 9.91 1.72 -22.99
C GLY A 380 9.93 2.07 -21.50
N ALA A 381 9.75 3.35 -21.15
CA ALA A 381 9.49 3.75 -19.78
C ALA A 381 7.98 3.68 -19.52
N SER A 382 7.59 2.69 -18.72
CA SER A 382 6.18 2.45 -18.43
C SER A 382 5.58 3.56 -17.56
N ILE A 383 4.40 4.07 -17.92
CA ILE A 383 3.54 4.88 -17.01
C ILE A 383 2.73 3.95 -16.09
N ALA A 384 2.71 2.63 -16.35
CA ALA A 384 1.81 1.71 -15.66
C ALA A 384 2.47 0.42 -15.14
N ASN A 385 3.66 0.48 -14.52
CA ASN A 385 4.07 -0.40 -13.39
C ASN A 385 5.50 -0.11 -12.91
N MET A 386 5.63 0.22 -11.62
CA MET A 386 6.87 0.46 -10.88
C MET A 386 7.56 -0.85 -10.51
N GLY A 387 8.76 -1.09 -11.05
CA GLY A 387 9.66 -2.16 -10.65
C GLY A 387 11.10 -1.67 -10.70
N LEU A 388 11.77 -1.76 -9.54
CA LEU A 388 13.19 -1.53 -9.15
C LEU A 388 14.01 -0.37 -9.76
N ASN A 389 13.80 0.06 -11.00
CA ASN A 389 14.39 1.28 -11.56
C ASN A 389 13.34 2.39 -11.84
N ILE A 390 12.04 2.13 -11.73
CA ILE A 390 10.98 3.09 -12.11
C ILE A 390 10.48 3.98 -10.94
N ASP A 391 10.73 3.58 -9.69
CA ASP A 391 10.40 4.44 -8.53
C ASP A 391 11.19 5.76 -8.61
N GLN A 392 12.47 5.67 -8.96
CA GLN A 392 13.31 6.85 -9.20
C GLN A 392 12.79 7.66 -10.41
N ALA A 393 12.32 7.01 -11.47
CA ALA A 393 11.78 7.63 -12.70
C ALA A 393 10.58 8.56 -12.49
N VAL A 394 9.74 8.21 -11.51
CA VAL A 394 8.44 8.86 -11.26
C VAL A 394 8.47 9.66 -9.95
N ASN A 395 9.09 9.12 -8.90
CA ASN A 395 9.15 9.67 -7.55
C ASN A 395 10.53 10.24 -7.16
N GLY A 396 11.48 10.26 -8.08
CA GLY A 396 12.79 10.90 -7.87
C GLY A 396 12.59 12.33 -7.39
N LYS A 397 13.19 12.64 -6.24
CA LYS A 397 13.15 13.96 -5.59
C LYS A 397 13.83 15.01 -6.46
N THR A 398 14.74 14.58 -7.34
CA THR A 398 15.41 15.41 -8.34
C THR A 398 15.13 14.94 -9.76
N ALA A 399 15.27 15.85 -10.73
CA ALA A 399 15.18 15.51 -12.15
C ALA A 399 16.23 14.48 -12.59
N ALA A 400 17.41 14.50 -11.96
CA ALA A 400 18.48 13.53 -12.21
C ALA A 400 18.08 12.12 -11.77
N GLU A 401 17.46 12.00 -10.59
CA GLU A 401 16.89 10.75 -10.09
C GLU A 401 15.80 10.22 -11.04
N ARG A 402 14.91 11.10 -11.51
CA ARG A 402 13.90 10.74 -12.53
C ARG A 402 14.52 10.25 -13.83
N LYS A 403 15.52 10.94 -14.35
CA LYS A 403 16.20 10.49 -15.58
C LYS A 403 16.93 9.16 -15.38
N ALA A 404 17.62 8.96 -14.25
CA ALA A 404 18.34 7.72 -13.94
C ALA A 404 17.43 6.49 -13.90
N GLY A 405 16.25 6.63 -13.29
CA GLY A 405 15.29 5.52 -13.24
C GLY A 405 14.75 5.09 -14.61
N ILE A 406 14.52 6.07 -15.48
CA ILE A 406 14.06 5.84 -16.86
C ILE A 406 15.16 5.13 -17.65
N VAL A 407 16.40 5.58 -17.50
CA VAL A 407 17.58 4.91 -18.10
C VAL A 407 17.62 3.45 -17.65
N GLY A 408 17.57 3.17 -16.34
CA GLY A 408 17.63 1.80 -15.82
C GLY A 408 16.53 0.89 -16.38
N ALA A 409 15.30 1.39 -16.55
CA ALA A 409 14.18 0.62 -17.10
C ALA A 409 14.38 0.26 -18.58
N VAL A 410 14.82 1.22 -19.41
CA VAL A 410 15.05 0.99 -20.84
C VAL A 410 16.25 0.07 -21.07
N LEU A 411 17.33 0.25 -20.31
CA LEU A 411 18.51 -0.61 -20.38
C LEU A 411 18.19 -2.07 -20.03
N SER A 412 17.40 -2.30 -18.98
CA SER A 412 16.96 -3.65 -18.58
C SER A 412 16.16 -4.35 -19.69
N GLY A 413 15.34 -3.60 -20.43
CA GLY A 413 14.61 -4.12 -21.60
C GLY A 413 15.54 -4.51 -22.76
N ILE A 414 16.59 -3.72 -23.00
CA ILE A 414 17.62 -4.02 -24.00
C ILE A 414 18.40 -5.27 -23.59
N ASP A 415 18.78 -5.39 -22.31
CA ASP A 415 19.44 -6.58 -21.77
C ASP A 415 18.58 -7.83 -21.97
N MET A 416 17.28 -7.76 -21.67
CA MET A 416 16.34 -8.86 -21.93
C MET A 416 16.32 -9.28 -23.41
N LEU A 417 16.24 -8.33 -24.35
CA LEU A 417 16.19 -8.62 -25.79
C LEU A 417 17.43 -9.38 -26.27
N PHE A 418 18.62 -9.01 -25.79
CA PHE A 418 19.90 -9.59 -26.23
C PHE A 418 20.30 -10.84 -25.42
N ASN A 419 19.91 -10.96 -24.15
CA ASN A 419 20.26 -12.09 -23.29
C ASN A 419 19.31 -13.30 -23.46
N LEU A 420 18.02 -13.10 -23.81
CA LEU A 420 17.05 -14.18 -24.05
C LEU A 420 17.47 -15.19 -25.14
N LEU A 421 18.26 -14.74 -26.13
CA LEU A 421 18.70 -15.56 -27.26
C LEU A 421 19.97 -16.35 -26.98
N ALA A 422 20.78 -15.91 -25.99
CA ALA A 422 21.94 -16.67 -25.56
C ALA A 422 21.53 -17.97 -24.83
N LEU A 423 20.31 -18.02 -24.28
CA LEU A 423 19.87 -19.08 -23.37
C LEU A 423 18.89 -20.10 -23.97
N LYS A 424 18.37 -19.95 -25.21
CA LYS A 424 17.37 -20.89 -25.75
C LYS A 424 17.39 -21.16 -27.25
N GLY A 425 17.87 -22.36 -27.61
CA GLY A 425 17.06 -23.27 -28.42
C GLY A 425 15.81 -23.72 -27.63
N PRO A 426 14.84 -24.45 -28.23
CA PRO A 426 13.52 -24.64 -27.63
C PRO A 426 13.60 -25.51 -26.36
N GLY A 427 13.55 -24.89 -25.19
CA GLY A 427 13.56 -25.52 -23.85
C GLY A 427 13.46 -24.46 -22.75
N SER A 428 13.10 -24.77 -21.50
CA SER A 428 12.75 -23.84 -20.41
C SER A 428 13.87 -22.89 -19.92
N LEU A 429 13.49 -21.74 -19.33
CA LEU A 429 14.40 -20.68 -18.86
C LEU A 429 15.01 -21.16 -17.53
N ALA A 430 16.33 -21.23 -17.44
CA ALA A 430 17.06 -21.39 -16.18
C ALA A 430 17.55 -20.01 -15.72
N GLU A 431 17.48 -19.75 -14.42
CA GLU A 431 17.94 -18.52 -13.76
C GLU A 431 19.45 -18.30 -13.96
N VAL A 432 19.82 -17.05 -14.24
CA VAL A 432 21.19 -16.58 -14.47
C VAL A 432 21.79 -16.15 -13.13
N GLY A 433 23.07 -16.46 -12.90
CA GLY A 433 23.76 -16.28 -11.62
C GLY A 433 24.47 -14.93 -11.41
N PRO A 434 25.03 -14.71 -10.20
CA PRO A 434 25.57 -13.43 -9.70
C PRO A 434 26.80 -12.86 -10.45
N GLU A 435 27.43 -13.63 -11.33
CA GLU A 435 28.55 -13.14 -12.16
C GLU A 435 28.09 -12.22 -13.29
N VAL A 436 26.84 -12.35 -13.75
CA VAL A 436 26.27 -11.49 -14.81
C VAL A 436 25.84 -10.14 -14.23
N ASP A 437 25.26 -10.13 -13.02
CA ASP A 437 24.86 -8.90 -12.31
C ASP A 437 26.07 -8.01 -11.97
N ALA A 438 27.21 -8.62 -11.63
CA ALA A 438 28.46 -7.89 -11.35
C ALA A 438 29.08 -7.24 -12.61
N ALA A 439 28.96 -7.90 -13.77
CA ALA A 439 29.40 -7.35 -15.05
C ALA A 439 28.47 -6.22 -15.54
N GLU A 440 27.15 -6.35 -15.31
CA GLU A 440 26.16 -5.33 -15.65
C GLU A 440 26.29 -4.08 -14.77
N ALA A 441 26.61 -4.23 -13.47
CA ALA A 441 26.88 -3.10 -12.57
C ALA A 441 28.14 -2.30 -12.95
N ALA A 442 29.19 -2.97 -13.42
CA ALA A 442 30.42 -2.31 -13.89
C ALA A 442 30.21 -1.56 -15.22
N GLU A 443 29.42 -2.12 -16.14
CA GLU A 443 29.05 -1.49 -17.42
C GLU A 443 28.14 -0.25 -17.19
N MET A 444 27.25 -0.30 -16.20
CA MET A 444 26.38 0.81 -15.78
C MET A 444 27.16 2.02 -15.26
N SER A 445 28.20 1.80 -14.44
CA SER A 445 29.05 2.88 -13.89
C SER A 445 29.81 3.64 -14.98
N ASP A 446 30.36 2.91 -15.96
CA ASP A 446 31.18 3.47 -17.04
C ASP A 446 30.34 4.27 -18.06
N LEU A 447 29.05 3.94 -18.20
CA LEU A 447 28.09 4.69 -19.02
C LEU A 447 27.62 5.99 -18.35
N THR A 448 27.50 6.03 -17.02
CA THR A 448 27.18 7.26 -16.27
C THR A 448 28.34 8.26 -16.25
N ASP A 449 29.58 7.79 -16.18
CA ASP A 449 30.77 8.67 -16.12
C ASP A 449 31.10 9.32 -17.48
N LYS A 450 30.73 8.68 -18.60
CA LYS A 450 31.01 9.18 -19.97
C LYS A 450 30.08 10.30 -20.44
N VAL A 451 29.00 10.62 -19.71
CA VAL A 451 28.00 11.64 -20.13
C VAL A 451 28.02 12.93 -19.27
N GLY A 452 28.94 13.03 -18.30
CA GLY A 452 29.35 14.31 -17.69
C GLY A 452 28.63 14.71 -16.40
N THR A 453 29.44 14.99 -15.36
CA THR A 453 29.04 15.49 -14.03
C THR A 453 29.18 17.02 -13.94
N PRO A 454 28.22 17.77 -13.38
CA PRO A 454 28.49 19.09 -12.82
C PRO A 454 28.94 18.99 -11.35
N MET A 455 29.87 19.88 -10.98
CA MET A 455 30.71 19.87 -9.78
C MET A 455 30.00 20.18 -8.44
N GLY A 456 30.40 19.43 -7.39
CA GLY A 456 30.82 19.91 -6.06
C GLY A 456 29.82 20.57 -5.10
N GLY A 457 29.55 19.93 -3.95
CA GLY A 457 28.92 20.55 -2.77
C GLY A 457 29.58 20.11 -1.45
N PRO A 458 29.57 20.93 -0.37
CA PRO A 458 30.51 20.84 0.76
C PRO A 458 30.04 19.97 1.95
N GLN A 459 31.01 19.43 2.69
CA GLN A 459 30.83 18.68 3.96
C GLN A 459 30.31 19.57 5.12
N PRO A 460 29.45 19.04 6.02
CA PRO A 460 29.02 19.73 7.24
C PRO A 460 30.03 19.62 8.41
N PRO A 461 30.08 20.62 9.32
CA PRO A 461 31.11 20.74 10.36
C PRO A 461 30.76 20.02 11.68
N ILE A 462 31.83 19.77 12.44
CA ILE A 462 31.95 19.06 13.73
C ILE A 462 31.37 19.89 14.88
N ALA A 463 30.58 19.26 15.76
CA ALA A 463 30.11 19.85 17.03
C ALA A 463 30.91 19.30 18.23
N THR A 464 31.42 20.21 19.07
CA THR A 464 32.13 19.96 20.33
C THR A 464 31.16 19.65 21.48
N PRO A 465 31.42 18.68 22.38
CA PRO A 465 30.52 18.38 23.49
C PRO A 465 30.92 19.11 24.79
N LEU A 466 29.91 19.60 25.51
CA LEU A 466 29.97 19.97 26.93
C LEU A 466 29.86 18.69 27.77
N ILE A 467 30.82 18.45 28.66
CA ILE A 467 30.84 17.31 29.61
C ILE A 467 30.32 17.79 30.97
N GLU A 468 29.22 17.20 31.45
CA GLU A 468 28.87 17.17 32.88
C GLU A 468 29.25 15.81 33.47
N ASP A 469 29.98 15.85 34.58
CA ASP A 469 30.67 14.74 35.23
C ASP A 469 29.68 13.92 36.09
N THR A 470 29.26 12.75 35.59
CA THR A 470 28.48 11.76 36.35
C THR A 470 29.39 10.61 36.79
N PRO A 471 29.32 10.14 38.06
CA PRO A 471 30.22 9.09 38.54
C PRO A 471 29.98 7.76 37.82
N ARG A 472 31.07 7.21 37.25
CA ARG A 472 31.07 5.97 36.47
C ARG A 472 31.01 4.74 37.38
N PRO A 473 30.28 3.67 37.01
CA PRO A 473 30.23 2.43 37.78
C PRO A 473 31.56 1.68 37.73
N VAL A 474 32.04 1.20 38.89
CA VAL A 474 33.24 0.37 39.00
C VAL A 474 32.89 -1.09 38.69
N ILE A 475 33.66 -1.75 37.82
CA ILE A 475 33.47 -3.16 37.47
C ILE A 475 33.96 -4.05 38.64
N PRO A 476 33.17 -5.03 39.11
CA PRO A 476 33.62 -5.94 40.16
C PRO A 476 34.86 -6.74 39.72
N PRO A 477 35.91 -6.85 40.56
CA PRO A 477 37.09 -7.68 40.23
C PRO A 477 36.74 -9.15 39.97
N SER A 478 35.64 -9.65 40.53
CA SER A 478 35.12 -10.99 40.30
C SER A 478 34.62 -11.23 38.86
N TRP A 479 34.51 -10.20 38.03
CA TRP A 479 34.05 -10.32 36.64
C TRP A 479 35.19 -10.38 35.62
N GLN A 480 36.43 -10.42 36.09
CA GLN A 480 37.59 -10.65 35.25
C GLN A 480 37.41 -11.95 34.43
N ALA A 481 37.65 -11.86 33.13
CA ALA A 481 37.66 -13.01 32.25
C ALA A 481 38.86 -13.91 32.58
N ASN A 482 38.63 -15.23 32.61
CA ASN A 482 39.67 -16.22 32.87
C ASN A 482 40.55 -16.51 31.64
N GLU A 483 40.38 -15.76 30.55
CA GLU A 483 41.10 -15.95 29.29
C GLU A 483 42.32 -15.03 29.23
N LEU A 484 43.47 -15.59 28.85
CA LEU A 484 44.67 -14.81 28.55
C LEU A 484 44.53 -14.25 27.14
N LEU A 485 44.35 -12.93 27.01
CA LEU A 485 44.29 -12.25 25.72
C LEU A 485 45.66 -12.09 25.04
N ASP A 486 46.74 -12.58 25.67
CA ASP A 486 48.11 -12.55 25.14
C ASP A 486 48.20 -13.32 23.80
N GLY A 487 48.54 -12.58 22.74
CA GLY A 487 48.69 -13.13 21.39
C GLY A 487 47.44 -13.04 20.50
N ILE A 488 46.31 -12.56 21.02
CA ILE A 488 45.11 -12.24 20.22
C ILE A 488 45.12 -10.74 19.94
N THR A 489 44.98 -10.32 18.69
CA THR A 489 44.87 -8.90 18.34
C THR A 489 43.40 -8.48 18.28
N PRO A 490 43.00 -7.36 18.91
CA PRO A 490 41.63 -6.86 18.78
C PRO A 490 41.36 -6.40 17.35
N VAL A 491 40.09 -6.39 16.94
CA VAL A 491 39.68 -5.93 15.62
C VAL A 491 40.02 -4.44 15.46
N SER A 492 40.84 -4.11 14.45
CA SER A 492 41.31 -2.75 14.16
C SER A 492 40.47 -2.02 13.11
N GLU A 493 39.61 -2.73 12.39
CA GLU A 493 38.75 -2.14 11.36
C GLU A 493 37.65 -1.26 11.98
N PRO A 494 37.41 -0.04 11.46
CA PRO A 494 36.35 0.84 11.95
C PRO A 494 34.98 0.17 11.84
N GLY A 495 34.27 0.07 12.96
CA GLY A 495 32.95 -0.55 12.99
C GLY A 495 32.58 -1.10 14.37
N LYS A 496 31.47 -1.84 14.42
CA LYS A 496 30.89 -2.38 15.67
C LYS A 496 31.88 -3.16 16.54
N PHE A 497 32.82 -3.86 15.91
CA PHE A 497 33.78 -4.73 16.61
C PHE A 497 35.12 -4.05 16.91
N GLN A 498 35.31 -2.78 16.56
CA GLN A 498 36.57 -2.07 16.79
C GLN A 498 36.96 -2.13 18.28
N GLY A 499 38.17 -2.63 18.57
CA GLY A 499 38.67 -2.80 19.94
C GLY A 499 38.17 -4.06 20.67
N ILE A 500 37.40 -4.94 20.01
CA ILE A 500 36.90 -6.21 20.57
C ILE A 500 37.87 -7.35 20.24
N TYR A 501 38.16 -8.19 21.22
CA TYR A 501 38.85 -9.48 21.06
C TYR A 501 37.79 -10.55 20.74
N LEU A 502 37.91 -11.17 19.58
CA LEU A 502 37.07 -12.31 19.18
C LEU A 502 37.73 -13.59 19.69
N LEU A 503 37.02 -14.33 20.53
CA LEU A 503 37.51 -15.53 21.21
C LEU A 503 36.83 -16.78 20.64
N ASP A 504 37.55 -17.90 20.65
CA ASP A 504 37.00 -19.22 20.30
C ASP A 504 36.21 -19.87 21.46
N SER A 505 36.06 -19.16 22.59
CA SER A 505 35.30 -19.59 23.78
C SER A 505 33.90 -18.96 23.84
N ASN A 506 33.07 -19.39 24.81
CA ASN A 506 31.76 -18.80 25.08
C ASN A 506 31.77 -18.20 26.50
N PRO A 507 31.67 -16.87 26.67
CA PRO A 507 31.37 -15.84 25.65
C PRO A 507 32.49 -15.58 24.62
N SER A 508 32.11 -15.37 23.35
CA SER A 508 33.05 -15.23 22.21
C SER A 508 33.60 -13.81 21.99
N THR A 509 33.33 -12.88 22.90
CA THR A 509 33.74 -11.49 22.79
C THR A 509 34.26 -10.95 24.10
N ALA A 510 35.43 -10.33 24.07
CA ALA A 510 36.09 -9.72 25.23
C ALA A 510 36.71 -8.36 24.91
N ILE A 511 37.01 -7.60 25.95
CA ILE A 511 37.78 -6.34 25.88
C ILE A 511 38.94 -6.40 26.88
N LEU A 512 39.94 -5.56 26.63
CA LEU A 512 41.00 -5.26 27.60
C LEU A 512 40.74 -3.85 28.15
N MET A 513 40.58 -3.75 29.47
CA MET A 513 40.34 -2.49 30.18
C MET A 513 41.23 -2.47 31.43
N ASP A 514 42.09 -1.45 31.56
CA ASP A 514 43.09 -1.34 32.64
C ASP A 514 43.94 -2.63 32.82
N ASP A 515 44.51 -3.14 31.73
CA ASP A 515 45.29 -4.39 31.66
C ASP A 515 44.55 -5.66 32.16
N THR A 516 43.22 -5.57 32.30
CA THR A 516 42.36 -6.66 32.78
C THR A 516 41.36 -7.05 31.70
N ALA A 517 41.26 -8.35 31.41
CA ALA A 517 40.33 -8.88 30.42
C ALA A 517 38.91 -8.99 31.00
N TYR A 518 37.89 -8.61 30.23
CA TYR A 518 36.49 -8.75 30.60
C TYR A 518 35.66 -9.30 29.44
N TYR A 519 34.72 -10.20 29.72
CA TYR A 519 33.74 -10.62 28.71
C TYR A 519 32.74 -9.50 28.47
N VAL A 520 32.42 -9.25 27.20
CA VAL A 520 31.44 -8.24 26.80
C VAL A 520 30.37 -8.83 25.92
N ARG A 521 29.20 -8.21 25.92
CA ARG A 521 28.09 -8.51 25.03
C ARG A 521 27.57 -7.22 24.43
N TYR A 522 27.24 -7.26 23.15
CA TYR A 522 26.59 -6.12 22.50
C TYR A 522 25.11 -6.10 22.86
N GLU A 523 24.67 -5.03 23.51
CA GLU A 523 23.29 -4.77 23.86
C GLU A 523 22.70 -3.80 22.82
N ALA A 524 21.82 -4.34 21.98
CA ALA A 524 21.14 -3.55 20.95
C ALA A 524 20.14 -2.59 21.59
N ASP A 525 20.25 -1.30 21.28
CA ASP A 525 19.22 -0.32 21.60
C ASP A 525 18.21 -0.30 20.46
N ILE A 526 16.92 -0.22 20.82
CA ILE A 526 15.80 -0.24 19.88
C ILE A 526 15.65 1.13 19.18
N ASN A 527 16.33 2.18 19.71
CA ASN A 527 16.26 3.56 19.20
C ASN A 527 17.60 4.12 18.65
N GLY A 528 18.66 3.32 18.50
CA GLY A 528 19.96 3.83 18.03
C GLY A 528 21.10 2.81 17.96
N SER A 529 22.34 3.28 17.81
CA SER A 529 23.54 2.43 17.86
C SER A 529 23.67 1.81 19.25
N GLY A 530 23.41 0.50 19.35
CA GLY A 530 23.59 -0.27 20.58
C GLY A 530 25.01 -0.16 21.15
N HIS A 531 25.20 -0.61 22.39
CA HIS A 531 26.45 -0.45 23.12
C HIS A 531 27.01 -1.80 23.58
N TRP A 532 28.31 -1.86 23.86
CA TRP A 532 28.91 -3.02 24.50
C TRP A 532 28.71 -2.93 26.02
N ALA A 533 28.54 -4.06 26.68
CA ALA A 533 28.41 -4.12 28.13
C ALA A 533 29.20 -5.30 28.68
N VAL A 534 29.94 -5.08 29.78
CA VAL A 534 30.65 -6.14 30.50
C VAL A 534 29.63 -7.02 31.23
N ILE A 535 29.83 -8.33 31.15
CA ILE A 535 28.92 -9.36 31.69
C ILE A 535 29.61 -10.18 32.79
N ASP A 536 28.80 -10.71 33.71
CA ASP A 536 29.22 -11.62 34.77
C ASP A 536 29.65 -12.99 34.17
N PRO A 537 30.91 -13.43 34.37
CA PRO A 537 31.39 -14.73 33.86
C PRO A 537 30.63 -15.93 34.42
N GLU A 538 30.08 -15.85 35.63
CA GLU A 538 29.28 -16.95 36.22
C GLU A 538 27.86 -17.01 35.64
N HIS A 539 27.36 -15.89 35.08
CA HIS A 539 26.02 -15.77 34.53
C HIS A 539 25.99 -14.99 33.19
N PRO A 540 26.67 -15.48 32.14
CA PRO A 540 26.87 -14.72 30.89
C PRO A 540 25.57 -14.42 30.12
N HIS A 541 24.48 -15.13 30.42
CA HIS A 541 23.15 -14.93 29.83
C HIS A 541 22.16 -14.18 30.75
N GLY A 542 22.61 -13.67 31.90
CA GLY A 542 21.78 -12.87 32.80
C GLY A 542 21.45 -11.47 32.22
N PHE A 543 20.19 -11.06 32.30
CA PHE A 543 19.71 -9.76 31.78
C PHE A 543 19.77 -8.61 32.81
N THR A 544 20.06 -8.88 34.08
CA THR A 544 19.91 -7.89 35.18
C THR A 544 21.22 -7.38 35.77
N ARG A 545 22.38 -7.74 35.19
CA ARG A 545 23.71 -7.40 35.73
C ARG A 545 24.76 -7.17 34.64
N SER A 546 24.51 -6.32 33.65
CA SER A 546 25.58 -5.83 32.75
C SER A 546 26.04 -4.42 33.14
N ILE A 547 27.29 -4.07 32.81
CA ILE A 547 27.85 -2.73 33.00
C ILE A 547 28.19 -2.17 31.62
N PRO A 548 27.52 -1.11 31.15
CA PRO A 548 27.74 -0.57 29.82
C PRO A 548 29.15 0.03 29.69
N VAL A 549 29.80 -0.18 28.54
CA VAL A 549 31.15 0.29 28.21
C VAL A 549 31.19 0.86 26.80
N ARG A 550 32.14 1.77 26.57
CA ARG A 550 32.41 2.38 25.25
C ARG A 550 33.90 2.53 25.01
N LEU A 551 34.30 2.58 23.74
CA LEU A 551 35.65 2.93 23.34
C LEU A 551 35.75 4.47 23.25
N ASN A 552 36.68 5.07 23.97
CA ASN A 552 36.90 6.52 23.97
C ASN A 552 37.72 6.97 22.74
N PRO A 553 37.81 8.29 22.45
CA PRO A 553 38.60 8.81 21.33
C PRO A 553 40.09 8.44 21.35
N GLU A 554 40.63 8.12 22.53
CA GLU A 554 42.01 7.67 22.75
C GLU A 554 42.23 6.18 22.44
N GLY A 555 41.15 5.43 22.15
CA GLY A 555 41.20 4.00 21.82
C GLY A 555 41.17 3.08 23.05
N GLU A 556 40.80 3.60 24.22
CA GLU A 556 40.71 2.87 25.49
C GLU A 556 39.25 2.61 25.86
N TRP A 557 38.97 1.46 26.47
CA TRP A 557 37.63 1.12 26.95
C TRP A 557 37.31 1.82 28.28
N GLU A 558 36.10 2.34 28.43
CA GLU A 558 35.64 2.96 29.67
C GLU A 558 34.17 2.63 29.99
N ALA A 559 33.81 2.58 31.28
CA ALA A 559 32.44 2.34 31.74
C ALA A 559 31.53 3.58 31.63
N MET A 560 30.28 3.37 31.22
CA MET A 560 29.28 4.43 31.06
C MET A 560 28.44 4.66 32.34
N PRO A 561 28.06 5.92 32.67
CA PRO A 561 27.18 6.21 33.81
C PRO A 561 25.79 5.55 33.69
N ARG A 562 25.22 5.08 34.81
CA ARG A 562 23.83 4.55 34.83
C ARG A 562 22.82 5.69 35.02
N ALA A 563 21.90 5.87 34.07
CA ALA A 563 20.69 6.67 34.27
C ALA A 563 19.66 5.88 35.09
N GLY A 564 19.47 6.24 36.37
CA GLY A 564 18.55 5.55 37.29
C GLY A 564 17.27 6.34 37.56
N LEU A 565 16.09 5.68 37.46
CA LEU A 565 14.85 6.14 38.09
C LEU A 565 14.81 5.65 39.55
N ALA A 566 14.70 6.58 40.50
CA ALA A 566 14.57 6.28 41.93
C ALA A 566 13.11 5.93 42.29
N GLY A 567 12.89 4.73 42.82
CA GLY A 567 11.60 4.30 43.39
C GLY A 567 11.73 3.99 44.88
N GLY A 568 10.77 4.44 45.69
CA GLY A 568 10.69 4.08 47.11
C GLY A 568 9.28 4.19 47.68
N GLY A 569 8.78 3.10 48.28
CA GLY A 569 7.74 3.12 49.33
C GLY A 569 6.54 2.17 49.17
N LYS A 570 6.41 1.22 50.11
CA LYS A 570 5.20 0.47 50.50
C LYS A 570 5.25 0.29 52.05
N PRO A 571 4.18 -0.13 52.77
CA PRO A 571 2.74 -0.22 52.47
C PRO A 571 1.81 0.27 53.63
N SER A 572 0.50 0.37 53.39
CA SER A 572 -0.54 -0.09 54.36
C SER A 572 -1.92 -0.22 53.70
N ALA A 573 -2.67 -1.20 54.17
CA ALA A 573 -3.96 -1.68 53.64
C ALA A 573 -5.16 -0.84 54.12
N LEU A 574 -6.22 -0.82 53.31
CA LEU A 574 -7.62 -0.88 53.74
C LEU A 574 -8.52 -1.28 52.55
N ALA A 575 -9.53 -2.10 52.87
CA ALA A 575 -10.29 -2.94 51.96
C ALA A 575 -11.27 -2.22 51.01
N GLY A 576 -11.63 -2.90 49.91
CA GLY A 576 -12.93 -2.73 49.25
C GLY A 576 -12.93 -2.36 47.76
N SER A 577 -12.28 -3.13 46.90
CA SER A 577 -12.60 -3.23 45.47
C SER A 577 -11.87 -4.44 44.90
N SER A 578 -12.56 -5.34 44.20
CA SER A 578 -11.97 -6.49 43.51
C SER A 578 -11.11 -6.07 42.32
N SER A 579 -10.06 -5.29 42.59
CA SER A 579 -9.00 -5.02 41.63
C SER A 579 -8.21 -6.30 41.44
N ARG A 580 -8.45 -6.96 40.30
CA ARG A 580 -7.56 -8.03 39.81
C ARG A 580 -6.15 -7.44 39.72
N SER A 581 -5.14 -8.23 40.12
CA SER A 581 -3.73 -7.81 40.04
C SER A 581 -3.42 -7.31 38.63
N PRO A 582 -2.70 -6.17 38.48
CA PRO A 582 -2.41 -5.63 37.16
C PRO A 582 -1.59 -6.66 36.37
N LEU A 583 -2.17 -7.12 35.25
CA LEU A 583 -1.45 -7.93 34.28
C LEU A 583 -0.31 -7.11 33.68
N THR A 584 0.84 -7.73 33.48
CA THR A 584 1.96 -7.09 32.79
C THR A 584 1.53 -6.77 31.35
N ALA A 585 1.49 -5.47 31.01
CA ALA A 585 1.26 -5.04 29.64
C ALA A 585 2.42 -5.49 28.76
N LEU A 586 2.12 -5.93 27.54
CA LEU A 586 3.15 -6.27 26.58
C LEU A 586 3.77 -4.99 26.00
N PRO A 587 5.09 -4.99 25.72
CA PRO A 587 5.70 -3.88 25.02
C PRO A 587 5.08 -3.73 23.63
N ALA A 588 5.00 -2.49 23.14
CA ALA A 588 4.56 -2.23 21.78
C ALA A 588 5.49 -2.94 20.78
N SER A 589 4.88 -3.60 19.79
CA SER A 589 5.61 -4.21 18.69
C SER A 589 6.20 -3.14 17.79
N GLN A 590 7.29 -3.47 17.08
CA GLN A 590 7.82 -2.60 16.02
C GLN A 590 6.85 -2.37 14.85
N TYR A 591 5.78 -3.18 14.77
CA TYR A 591 4.72 -3.04 13.77
C TYR A 591 3.47 -2.32 14.29
N ASP A 592 3.45 -1.97 15.58
CA ASP A 592 2.39 -1.13 16.15
C ASP A 592 2.58 0.32 15.71
N VAL A 593 1.46 1.01 15.47
CA VAL A 593 1.49 2.45 15.21
C VAL A 593 2.08 3.20 16.44
N PRO A 594 3.15 4.00 16.26
CA PRO A 594 3.72 4.81 17.33
C PRO A 594 2.70 5.79 17.94
N ALA A 595 2.82 6.04 19.25
CA ALA A 595 1.87 6.87 19.99
C ALA A 595 1.56 8.26 19.36
N PRO A 596 2.55 9.01 18.82
CA PRO A 596 2.28 10.30 18.17
C PRO A 596 1.38 10.21 16.92
N LEU A 597 1.36 9.05 16.25
CA LEU A 597 0.62 8.85 15.01
C LEU A 597 -0.80 8.33 15.25
N LYS A 598 -1.08 7.71 16.41
CA LYS A 598 -2.37 7.04 16.68
C LYS A 598 -3.57 7.96 16.50
N ALA A 599 -3.52 9.19 17.03
CA ALA A 599 -4.63 10.13 16.92
C ALA A 599 -4.99 10.47 15.46
N HIS A 600 -4.00 10.56 14.59
CA HIS A 600 -4.18 10.87 13.16
C HIS A 600 -4.66 9.65 12.34
N LEU A 601 -4.47 8.44 12.89
CA LEU A 601 -4.77 7.19 12.23
C LEU A 601 -6.02 6.49 12.79
N GLU A 602 -6.74 7.09 13.76
CA GLU A 602 -7.94 6.49 14.36
C GLU A 602 -8.99 6.12 13.31
N GLU A 603 -9.26 7.00 12.33
CA GLU A 603 -10.23 6.73 11.26
C GLU A 603 -9.76 5.61 10.32
N GLY A 604 -8.48 5.59 9.95
CA GLY A 604 -7.89 4.52 9.15
C GLY A 604 -7.91 3.19 9.88
N ALA A 605 -7.57 3.18 11.16
CA ALA A 605 -7.64 1.99 12.02
C ALA A 605 -9.08 1.46 12.14
N ALA A 606 -10.07 2.37 12.23
CA ALA A 606 -11.49 2.04 12.22
C ALA A 606 -12.02 1.59 10.84
N GLY A 607 -11.27 1.82 9.75
CA GLY A 607 -11.68 1.49 8.38
C GLY A 607 -12.64 2.50 7.76
N MET A 608 -12.62 3.74 8.28
CA MET A 608 -13.45 4.85 7.80
C MET A 608 -12.72 5.71 6.75
N ASN A 609 -11.40 5.54 6.60
CA ASN A 609 -10.58 6.29 5.64
C ASN A 609 -9.72 5.35 4.77
N ASP A 610 -10.39 4.50 3.99
CA ASP A 610 -9.75 3.51 3.12
C ASP A 610 -8.95 4.12 1.96
N GLU A 611 -9.20 5.38 1.60
CA GLU A 611 -8.48 6.08 0.54
C GLU A 611 -7.07 6.49 0.98
N ALA A 612 -6.93 7.07 2.18
CA ALA A 612 -5.63 7.44 2.73
C ALA A 612 -4.72 6.23 3.00
N LEU A 613 -5.30 5.04 3.21
CA LEU A 613 -4.58 3.78 3.39
C LEU A 613 -3.98 3.21 2.11
N ARG A 614 -4.37 3.69 0.91
CA ARG A 614 -3.87 3.14 -0.34
C ARG A 614 -2.46 3.62 -0.62
N ASP A 615 -1.58 2.73 -1.07
CA ASP A 615 -0.16 3.04 -1.31
C ASP A 615 0.02 4.08 -2.43
N PHE A 616 -0.92 4.17 -3.37
CA PHE A 616 -0.88 5.18 -4.44
C PHE A 616 -1.41 6.56 -4.02
N TYR A 617 -2.06 6.66 -2.86
CA TYR A 617 -2.46 7.95 -2.30
C TYR A 617 -1.30 8.45 -1.45
N ASP A 618 -0.75 9.62 -1.76
CA ASP A 618 0.24 10.27 -0.90
C ASP A 618 -0.22 11.70 -0.64
N SER A 619 -0.31 12.07 0.64
CA SER A 619 -0.68 13.43 1.00
C SER A 619 0.43 14.39 0.57
N LEU A 620 0.05 15.57 0.07
CA LEU A 620 1.01 16.63 -0.24
C LEU A 620 1.54 17.34 1.02
N ASN A 621 1.04 16.97 2.20
CA ASN A 621 1.44 17.56 3.47
C ASN A 621 2.83 17.08 3.91
N GLU A 622 3.57 17.96 4.59
CA GLU A 622 4.89 17.64 5.14
C GLU A 622 4.82 16.56 6.22
N PHE A 623 3.78 16.60 7.06
CA PHE A 623 3.43 15.54 8.00
C PHE A 623 2.23 14.73 7.49
N ASP A 624 2.45 13.45 7.22
CA ASP A 624 1.40 12.49 6.90
C ASP A 624 1.59 11.20 7.70
N ALA A 625 0.79 11.02 8.74
CA ALA A 625 0.80 9.80 9.55
C ALA A 625 0.49 8.53 8.73
N TYR A 626 -0.26 8.64 7.62
CA TYR A 626 -0.53 7.52 6.73
C TYR A 626 0.70 7.11 5.93
N ARG A 627 1.61 8.04 5.61
CA ARG A 627 2.90 7.74 4.97
C ARG A 627 3.78 6.89 5.90
N ASP A 628 3.92 7.30 7.16
CA ASP A 628 4.68 6.55 8.17
C ASP A 628 4.05 5.18 8.43
N PHE A 629 2.72 5.13 8.53
CA PHE A 629 1.99 3.87 8.66
C PHE A 629 2.25 2.91 7.48
N LYS A 630 2.26 3.40 6.24
CA LYS A 630 2.54 2.58 5.04
C LYS A 630 3.94 1.96 5.11
N VAL A 631 4.93 2.66 5.66
CA VAL A 631 6.27 2.12 5.89
C VAL A 631 6.23 0.97 6.90
N ILE A 632 5.53 1.15 8.02
CA ILE A 632 5.36 0.09 9.04
C ILE A 632 4.67 -1.14 8.43
N ARG A 633 3.61 -0.92 7.65
CA ARG A 633 2.85 -1.96 6.95
C ARG A 633 3.72 -2.74 5.95
N LYS A 634 4.52 -2.04 5.14
CA LYS A 634 5.45 -2.67 4.20
C LYS A 634 6.56 -3.44 4.92
N ARG A 635 7.06 -2.93 6.06
CA ARG A 635 8.05 -3.67 6.87
C ARG A 635 7.49 -5.01 7.34
N LEU A 636 6.29 -5.02 7.94
CA LEU A 636 5.64 -6.26 8.38
C LEU A 636 5.45 -7.25 7.23
N TYR A 637 5.11 -6.77 6.03
CA TYR A 637 4.96 -7.61 4.85
C TYR A 637 6.27 -8.31 4.45
N HIS A 638 7.39 -7.56 4.36
CA HIS A 638 8.68 -8.15 4.00
C HIS A 638 9.17 -9.13 5.07
N ASP A 639 9.09 -8.75 6.35
CA ASP A 639 9.53 -9.62 7.45
C ASP A 639 8.70 -10.92 7.51
N ALA A 640 7.40 -10.85 7.21
CA ALA A 640 6.56 -12.03 7.10
C ALA A 640 6.98 -12.92 5.90
N LEU A 641 7.31 -12.34 4.74
CA LEU A 641 7.80 -13.12 3.60
C LEU A 641 9.10 -13.86 3.92
N ASP A 642 10.05 -13.18 4.56
CA ASP A 642 11.34 -13.75 4.95
C ASP A 642 11.18 -14.84 6.01
N PHE A 643 10.27 -14.62 6.97
CA PHE A 643 9.93 -15.64 7.96
C PHE A 643 9.38 -16.90 7.29
N PHE A 644 8.42 -16.78 6.37
CA PHE A 644 7.81 -17.94 5.71
C PHE A 644 8.73 -18.63 4.69
N SER A 645 9.70 -17.92 4.10
CA SER A 645 10.68 -18.51 3.17
C SER A 645 11.70 -19.42 3.88
N THR A 646 11.98 -19.14 5.15
CA THR A 646 12.94 -19.87 5.98
C THR A 646 12.30 -20.74 7.07
N LEU A 647 10.96 -20.72 7.17
CA LEU A 647 10.20 -21.37 8.22
C LEU A 647 10.46 -22.88 8.28
N ARG A 648 10.86 -23.34 9.46
CA ARG A 648 10.82 -24.75 9.84
C ARG A 648 9.74 -24.92 10.91
N LEU A 649 8.69 -25.66 10.56
CA LEU A 649 7.58 -25.90 11.47
C LEU A 649 8.03 -26.77 12.66
N PRO A 650 7.52 -26.48 13.87
CA PRO A 650 7.71 -27.35 15.01
C PRO A 650 6.95 -28.67 14.80
N VAL A 651 7.28 -29.68 15.61
CA VAL A 651 6.57 -30.96 15.59
C VAL A 651 5.13 -30.74 16.05
N ARG A 652 4.17 -31.22 15.27
CA ARG A 652 2.74 -31.08 15.59
C ARG A 652 2.39 -31.92 16.84
N PRO A 653 1.56 -31.39 17.76
CA PRO A 653 1.00 -32.20 18.83
C PRO A 653 0.08 -33.29 18.24
N PRO A 654 -0.07 -34.44 18.92
CA PRO A 654 -0.99 -35.48 18.47
C PRO A 654 -2.44 -34.98 18.59
N VAL A 655 -3.20 -35.08 17.50
CA VAL A 655 -4.63 -34.75 17.50
C VAL A 655 -5.39 -35.89 18.20
N PRO A 656 -6.14 -35.61 19.29
CA PRO A 656 -6.82 -36.65 20.05
C PRO A 656 -7.97 -37.27 19.25
N ALA A 657 -8.18 -38.57 19.46
CA ALA A 657 -9.38 -39.24 18.95
C ALA A 657 -10.60 -38.85 19.81
N LEU A 658 -11.60 -38.27 19.14
CA LEU A 658 -12.86 -37.83 19.73
C LEU A 658 -14.01 -38.58 19.06
N ALA A 659 -14.98 -39.01 19.87
CA ALA A 659 -16.23 -39.55 19.35
C ALA A 659 -17.05 -38.40 18.76
N ALA A 660 -17.90 -38.71 17.76
CA ALA A 660 -18.73 -37.71 17.11
C ALA A 660 -19.61 -36.92 18.09
N ASP A 661 -20.11 -37.60 19.12
CA ASP A 661 -20.95 -37.08 20.20
C ASP A 661 -20.16 -36.58 21.42
N ALA A 662 -18.84 -36.40 21.30
CA ALA A 662 -18.01 -35.90 22.39
C ALA A 662 -18.54 -34.56 22.92
N THR A 663 -18.64 -34.47 24.25
CA THR A 663 -19.06 -33.26 24.94
C THR A 663 -18.01 -32.17 24.85
N ALA A 664 -18.41 -30.90 25.05
CA ALA A 664 -17.46 -29.79 25.07
C ALA A 664 -16.36 -29.96 26.15
N GLU A 665 -16.70 -30.58 27.29
CA GLU A 665 -15.71 -30.95 28.32
C GLU A 665 -14.67 -31.93 27.79
N GLU A 666 -15.10 -33.04 27.19
CA GLU A 666 -14.17 -34.04 26.63
C GLU A 666 -13.30 -33.45 25.51
N ILE A 667 -13.86 -32.59 24.66
CA ILE A 667 -13.13 -31.90 23.58
C ILE A 667 -12.04 -31.00 24.18
N ILE A 668 -12.41 -30.11 25.12
CA ILE A 668 -11.49 -29.14 25.71
C ILE A 668 -10.42 -29.86 26.54
N GLU A 669 -10.78 -30.85 27.34
CA GLU A 669 -9.84 -31.59 28.16
C GLU A 669 -8.79 -32.32 27.33
N LYS A 670 -9.21 -33.15 26.36
CA LYS A 670 -8.29 -33.95 25.55
C LYS A 670 -7.37 -33.08 24.69
N ILE A 671 -7.88 -31.98 24.14
CA ILE A 671 -7.04 -31.06 23.36
C ILE A 671 -6.02 -30.37 24.27
N LEU A 672 -6.45 -29.85 25.41
CA LEU A 672 -5.58 -29.12 26.33
C LEU A 672 -4.66 -30.04 27.17
N GLU A 673 -4.79 -31.36 27.03
CA GLU A 673 -3.84 -32.36 27.51
C GLU A 673 -2.64 -32.50 26.56
N HIS A 674 -2.88 -32.43 25.25
CA HIS A 674 -1.84 -32.62 24.22
C HIS A 674 -1.25 -31.32 23.68
N ALA A 675 -1.96 -30.19 23.81
CA ALA A 675 -1.52 -28.89 23.34
C ALA A 675 -1.81 -27.79 24.38
N ARG A 676 -0.98 -26.74 24.41
CA ARG A 676 -1.26 -25.56 25.26
C ARG A 676 -2.28 -24.61 24.64
N GLY A 677 -2.40 -24.65 23.31
CA GLY A 677 -3.29 -23.80 22.53
C GLY A 677 -4.40 -24.56 21.85
N LEU A 678 -5.60 -23.98 21.87
CA LEU A 678 -6.73 -24.35 21.04
C LEU A 678 -7.04 -23.19 20.08
N VAL A 679 -7.02 -23.44 18.77
CA VAL A 679 -7.35 -22.43 17.76
C VAL A 679 -8.72 -22.72 17.16
N ILE A 680 -9.66 -21.79 17.33
CA ILE A 680 -10.99 -21.85 16.73
C ILE A 680 -10.97 -21.07 15.41
N GLY A 681 -11.07 -21.79 14.29
CA GLY A 681 -11.28 -21.24 12.96
C GLY A 681 -12.76 -21.03 12.68
N GLU A 682 -13.14 -19.83 12.22
CA GLU A 682 -14.53 -19.50 11.88
C GLU A 682 -14.69 -18.85 10.50
N SER A 683 -15.92 -18.88 9.99
CA SER A 683 -16.41 -17.79 9.13
C SER A 683 -16.86 -16.67 10.05
N HIS A 684 -16.50 -15.42 9.80
CA HIS A 684 -16.83 -14.33 10.72
C HIS A 684 -18.35 -14.10 10.88
N THR A 685 -19.12 -14.46 9.85
CA THR A 685 -20.59 -14.46 9.85
C THR A 685 -21.21 -15.62 10.63
N ALA A 686 -20.44 -16.65 10.96
CA ALA A 686 -20.93 -17.82 11.68
C ALA A 686 -21.16 -17.50 13.16
N ILE A 687 -22.16 -18.12 13.75
CA ILE A 687 -22.59 -17.89 15.13
C ILE A 687 -22.03 -18.97 16.04
N GLY A 688 -21.90 -20.20 15.54
CA GLY A 688 -21.58 -21.38 16.33
C GLY A 688 -20.25 -21.31 17.07
N SER A 689 -19.23 -20.69 16.49
CA SER A 689 -17.90 -20.48 17.12
C SER A 689 -18.00 -19.60 18.37
N LYS A 690 -18.65 -18.44 18.25
CA LYS A 690 -18.88 -17.50 19.34
C LYS A 690 -19.81 -18.10 20.39
N GLN A 691 -20.86 -18.80 19.96
CA GLN A 691 -21.74 -19.56 20.84
C GLN A 691 -20.95 -20.57 21.67
N TRP A 692 -20.18 -21.43 21.02
CA TRP A 692 -19.43 -22.47 21.68
C TRP A 692 -18.40 -21.90 22.66
N LEU A 693 -17.69 -20.83 22.29
CA LEU A 693 -16.74 -20.16 23.19
C LEU A 693 -17.44 -19.48 24.38
N ILE A 694 -18.55 -18.76 24.17
CA ILE A 694 -19.28 -18.07 25.25
C ILE A 694 -19.85 -19.08 26.24
N GLU A 695 -20.51 -20.14 25.75
CA GLU A 695 -21.13 -21.16 26.60
C GLU A 695 -20.09 -21.98 27.37
N ASN A 696 -18.90 -22.19 26.79
CA ASN A 696 -17.82 -22.96 27.41
C ASN A 696 -16.72 -22.11 28.05
N MET A 697 -16.87 -20.79 28.11
CA MET A 697 -15.90 -19.89 28.76
C MET A 697 -15.64 -20.25 30.23
N PRO A 698 -16.67 -20.59 31.06
CA PRO A 698 -16.43 -21.03 32.44
C PRO A 698 -15.62 -22.33 32.51
N LEU A 699 -15.84 -23.25 31.56
CA LEU A 699 -15.12 -24.50 31.46
C LEU A 699 -13.67 -24.28 31.03
N LEU A 700 -13.42 -23.41 30.03
CA LEU A 700 -12.07 -23.01 29.63
C LEU A 700 -11.30 -22.43 30.84
N ALA A 701 -11.93 -21.54 31.60
CA ALA A 701 -11.33 -20.96 32.80
C ALA A 701 -11.02 -22.03 33.86
N SER A 702 -11.92 -23.01 34.07
CA SER A 702 -11.69 -24.12 35.02
C SER A 702 -10.53 -25.03 34.60
N LYS A 703 -10.28 -25.18 33.29
CA LYS A 703 -9.11 -25.88 32.74
C LYS A 703 -7.86 -24.98 32.64
N GLN A 704 -7.84 -23.86 33.36
CA GLN A 704 -6.72 -22.92 33.49
C GLN A 704 -6.33 -22.21 32.18
N VAL A 705 -7.28 -22.04 31.27
CA VAL A 705 -7.11 -21.12 30.15
C VAL A 705 -7.07 -19.70 30.69
N LYS A 706 -6.02 -18.93 30.38
CA LYS A 706 -5.85 -17.56 30.89
C LYS A 706 -5.96 -16.48 29.83
N SER A 707 -5.73 -16.81 28.56
CA SER A 707 -5.77 -15.86 27.44
C SER A 707 -6.70 -16.33 26.34
N LEU A 708 -7.47 -15.39 25.80
CA LEU A 708 -8.24 -15.48 24.56
C LEU A 708 -7.58 -14.54 23.54
N TYR A 709 -6.92 -15.11 22.53
CA TYR A 709 -6.34 -14.35 21.43
C TYR A 709 -7.39 -14.10 20.35
N MET A 710 -7.54 -12.85 19.88
CA MET A 710 -8.62 -12.50 18.94
C MET A 710 -8.11 -11.74 17.72
N GLU A 711 -8.45 -12.26 16.53
CA GLU A 711 -8.40 -11.51 15.27
C GLU A 711 -9.35 -10.30 15.32
N HIS A 712 -9.10 -9.30 14.47
CA HIS A 712 -9.84 -8.02 14.35
C HIS A 712 -9.54 -7.01 15.47
N LEU A 713 -9.08 -7.46 16.64
CA LEU A 713 -8.63 -6.54 17.68
C LEU A 713 -7.19 -6.11 17.42
N LEU A 714 -6.96 -4.80 17.44
CA LEU A 714 -5.67 -4.18 17.12
C LEU A 714 -4.88 -3.89 18.40
N THR A 715 -3.65 -4.37 18.50
CA THR A 715 -2.74 -4.14 19.64
C THR A 715 -2.47 -2.66 19.88
N ASP A 716 -2.36 -1.88 18.80
CA ASP A 716 -2.08 -0.46 18.80
C ASP A 716 -3.29 0.43 19.14
N PHE A 717 -4.53 0.00 18.86
CA PHE A 717 -5.73 0.82 19.09
C PHE A 717 -6.70 0.28 20.18
N HIS A 718 -6.73 -1.03 20.43
CA HIS A 718 -7.74 -1.64 21.31
C HIS A 718 -7.16 -2.23 22.60
N GLN A 719 -5.90 -2.66 22.64
CA GLN A 719 -5.35 -3.42 23.79
C GLN A 719 -5.44 -2.65 25.11
N ALA A 720 -5.11 -1.35 25.12
CA ALA A 720 -5.19 -0.55 26.33
C ALA A 720 -6.62 -0.49 26.91
N ALA A 721 -7.63 -0.39 26.05
CA ALA A 721 -9.03 -0.39 26.46
C ALA A 721 -9.52 -1.78 26.91
N LEU A 722 -9.02 -2.85 26.27
CA LEU A 722 -9.27 -4.23 26.69
C LEU A 722 -8.67 -4.50 28.09
N ASP A 723 -7.45 -4.03 28.35
CA ASP A 723 -6.77 -4.16 29.64
C ASP A 723 -7.51 -3.35 30.73
N GLU A 724 -7.98 -2.15 30.39
CA GLU A 724 -8.82 -1.36 31.28
C GLU A 724 -10.13 -2.07 31.61
N PHE A 725 -10.81 -2.63 30.60
CA PHE A 725 -12.04 -3.39 30.80
C PHE A 725 -11.79 -4.63 31.66
N PHE A 726 -10.69 -5.36 31.42
CA PHE A 726 -10.33 -6.53 32.20
C PHE A 726 -10.10 -6.18 33.68
N ARG A 727 -9.40 -5.07 33.94
CA ARG A 727 -9.10 -4.59 35.30
C ARG A 727 -10.32 -4.03 36.02
N THR A 728 -11.13 -3.23 35.36
CA THR A 728 -12.20 -2.44 35.99
C THR A 728 -13.59 -3.08 35.88
N GLY A 729 -13.83 -3.85 34.83
CA GLY A 729 -15.17 -4.30 34.43
C GLY A 729 -16.02 -3.24 33.74
N ASN A 730 -15.53 -2.02 33.58
CA ASN A 730 -16.22 -0.97 32.87
C ASN A 730 -15.74 -0.95 31.41
N MET A 731 -16.63 -1.22 30.47
CA MET A 731 -16.29 -1.24 29.04
C MET A 731 -16.08 0.21 28.56
N PRO A 732 -14.88 0.58 28.06
CA PRO A 732 -14.69 1.90 27.48
C PRO A 732 -15.60 2.11 26.26
N GLN A 733 -16.22 3.29 26.16
CA GLN A 733 -17.25 3.57 25.15
C GLN A 733 -16.75 3.35 23.71
N LYS A 734 -15.50 3.77 23.39
CA LYS A 734 -14.90 3.56 22.07
C LYS A 734 -14.74 2.07 21.74
N LEU A 735 -14.32 1.25 22.71
CA LEU A 735 -14.17 -0.20 22.54
C LEU A 735 -15.53 -0.88 22.34
N GLU A 736 -16.54 -0.49 23.12
CA GLU A 736 -17.90 -1.01 22.94
C GLU A 736 -18.46 -0.67 21.55
N ALA A 737 -18.29 0.58 21.11
CA ALA A 737 -18.73 1.03 19.79
C ALA A 737 -18.02 0.26 18.66
N TYR A 738 -16.71 0.02 18.81
CA TYR A 738 -15.94 -0.78 17.86
C TYR A 738 -16.44 -2.22 17.77
N LEU A 739 -16.63 -2.89 18.91
CA LEU A 739 -17.13 -4.27 18.96
C LEU A 739 -18.53 -4.40 18.35
N LYS A 740 -19.43 -3.44 18.61
CA LYS A 740 -20.74 -3.38 17.95
C LYS A 740 -20.63 -3.17 16.43
N ALA A 741 -19.73 -2.30 15.99
CA ALA A 741 -19.50 -2.09 14.56
C ALA A 741 -18.94 -3.36 13.90
N LEU A 742 -18.07 -4.10 14.59
CA LEU A 742 -17.53 -5.39 14.14
C LEU A 742 -18.64 -6.46 14.04
N ASP A 743 -19.54 -6.50 15.02
CA ASP A 743 -20.70 -7.39 15.04
C ASP A 743 -21.67 -7.14 13.89
N ILE A 744 -21.94 -5.86 13.59
CA ILE A 744 -22.78 -5.42 12.47
C ILE A 744 -22.08 -5.72 11.13
N GLY A 745 -20.81 -5.36 11.00
CA GLY A 745 -20.03 -5.54 9.77
C GLY A 745 -19.89 -6.99 9.35
N ASN A 746 -19.82 -7.91 10.32
CA ASN A 746 -19.77 -9.36 10.07
C ASN A 746 -21.14 -10.04 10.13
N MET A 747 -22.24 -9.30 10.31
CA MET A 747 -23.60 -9.88 10.39
C MET A 747 -23.68 -11.05 11.37
N THR A 748 -23.20 -10.84 12.60
CA THR A 748 -23.27 -11.84 13.70
C THR A 748 -24.72 -12.05 14.18
N ASP A 749 -24.94 -12.78 15.29
CA ASP A 749 -26.28 -13.18 15.74
C ASP A 749 -27.26 -11.98 15.81
N PRO A 750 -28.38 -11.97 15.05
CA PRO A 750 -29.36 -10.88 15.03
C PRO A 750 -30.06 -10.65 16.38
N LEU A 751 -29.95 -11.59 17.32
CA LEU A 751 -30.42 -11.44 18.70
C LEU A 751 -29.36 -10.85 19.65
N GLU A 752 -28.17 -10.54 19.15
CA GLU A 752 -27.04 -9.98 19.90
C GLU A 752 -26.57 -10.88 21.06
N ARG A 753 -26.80 -12.20 20.98
CA ARG A 753 -26.41 -13.16 22.04
C ARG A 753 -24.99 -13.67 21.89
N TYR A 754 -24.62 -13.99 20.66
CA TYR A 754 -23.36 -14.66 20.34
C TYR A 754 -22.56 -13.81 19.34
N THR A 755 -21.98 -12.74 19.88
CA THR A 755 -21.27 -11.71 19.13
C THR A 755 -19.85 -11.52 19.66
N PHE A 756 -19.00 -10.76 18.97
CA PHE A 756 -17.66 -10.42 19.46
C PHE A 756 -17.74 -9.60 20.75
N LEU A 757 -18.72 -8.68 20.87
CA LEU A 757 -18.93 -7.92 22.10
C LEU A 757 -19.24 -8.83 23.29
N GLU A 758 -20.18 -9.76 23.14
CA GLU A 758 -20.57 -10.67 24.22
C GLU A 758 -19.46 -11.66 24.57
N LEU A 759 -18.66 -12.08 23.58
CA LEU A 759 -17.48 -12.91 23.80
C LEU A 759 -16.44 -12.20 24.67
N VAL A 760 -16.13 -10.94 24.40
CA VAL A 760 -15.18 -10.14 25.21
C VAL A 760 -15.72 -9.94 26.64
N LYS A 761 -17.03 -9.69 26.79
CA LYS A 761 -17.68 -9.56 28.12
C LYS A 761 -17.60 -10.85 28.92
N GLU A 762 -17.91 -11.99 28.30
CA GLU A 762 -17.88 -13.29 28.97
C GLU A 762 -16.45 -13.71 29.34
N ALA A 763 -15.46 -13.48 28.45
CA ALA A 763 -14.05 -13.72 28.76
C ALA A 763 -13.62 -12.95 30.03
N ARG A 764 -13.92 -11.65 30.11
CA ARG A 764 -13.64 -10.83 31.31
C ARG A 764 -14.35 -11.37 32.55
N LYS A 765 -15.62 -11.74 32.42
CA LYS A 765 -16.42 -12.28 33.54
C LYS A 765 -15.80 -13.54 34.12
N GLN A 766 -15.31 -14.44 33.26
CA GLN A 766 -14.61 -15.67 33.66
C GLN A 766 -13.13 -15.45 34.00
N GLY A 767 -12.60 -14.26 33.72
CA GLY A 767 -11.24 -13.89 34.05
C GLY A 767 -10.17 -14.35 33.07
N ILE A 768 -10.59 -14.60 31.83
CA ILE A 768 -9.71 -14.85 30.70
C ILE A 768 -9.39 -13.49 30.07
N HIS A 769 -8.10 -13.19 29.95
CA HIS A 769 -7.61 -11.93 29.37
C HIS A 769 -7.76 -11.98 27.85
N VAL A 770 -8.30 -10.92 27.26
CA VAL A 770 -8.39 -10.80 25.81
C VAL A 770 -7.15 -10.08 25.29
N GLN A 771 -6.40 -10.75 24.42
CA GLN A 771 -5.19 -10.22 23.81
C GLN A 771 -5.39 -10.13 22.29
N ALA A 772 -5.25 -8.91 21.78
CA ALA A 772 -5.23 -8.62 20.35
C ALA A 772 -4.05 -9.33 19.68
N ILE A 773 -4.31 -9.90 18.50
CA ILE A 773 -3.30 -10.54 17.64
C ILE A 773 -3.29 -9.97 16.21
N ASP A 774 -3.94 -8.84 16.01
CA ASP A 774 -3.72 -7.95 14.88
C ASP A 774 -3.11 -6.63 15.35
N CYS A 775 -2.47 -5.91 14.44
CA CYS A 775 -2.21 -4.47 14.54
C CYS A 775 -2.75 -3.80 13.28
N MET A 776 -2.77 -2.47 13.24
CA MET A 776 -3.25 -1.76 12.05
C MET A 776 -2.50 -2.21 10.78
N ALA A 777 -1.21 -2.51 10.88
CA ALA A 777 -0.37 -2.95 9.76
C ALA A 777 -0.72 -4.37 9.26
N SER A 778 -1.04 -5.31 10.15
CA SER A 778 -1.46 -6.66 9.73
C SER A 778 -2.90 -6.68 9.19
N TYR A 779 -3.74 -5.75 9.63
CA TYR A 779 -5.18 -5.76 9.37
C TYR A 779 -5.61 -4.92 8.15
N ARG A 780 -5.02 -3.72 7.98
CA ARG A 780 -5.42 -2.75 6.95
C ARG A 780 -4.58 -2.85 5.68
N LEU A 781 -4.83 -3.88 4.88
CA LEU A 781 -4.11 -4.14 3.62
C LEU A 781 -4.78 -3.54 2.37
N ASN A 782 -5.99 -2.97 2.49
CA ASN A 782 -6.69 -2.43 1.34
C ASN A 782 -5.85 -1.34 0.63
N GLY A 783 -5.67 -1.48 -0.68
CA GLY A 783 -4.86 -0.59 -1.50
C GLY A 783 -3.35 -0.66 -1.26
N MET A 784 -2.85 -1.67 -0.53
CA MET A 784 -1.42 -1.97 -0.47
C MET A 784 -0.94 -2.53 -1.81
N ASP A 785 0.22 -2.06 -2.29
CA ASP A 785 0.83 -2.54 -3.52
C ASP A 785 1.50 -3.90 -3.25
N LEU A 786 0.96 -4.94 -3.87
CA LEU A 786 1.38 -6.33 -3.69
C LEU A 786 1.72 -6.94 -5.05
N PRO A 787 2.75 -7.80 -5.15
CA PRO A 787 3.06 -8.52 -6.38
C PRO A 787 1.85 -9.26 -6.93
N LEU A 788 1.64 -9.18 -8.26
CA LEU A 788 0.54 -9.85 -8.94
C LEU A 788 0.51 -11.34 -8.57
N GLY A 789 -0.64 -11.81 -8.07
CA GLY A 789 -0.85 -13.19 -7.65
C GLY A 789 -0.52 -13.48 -6.18
N ASN A 790 -0.05 -12.50 -5.39
CA ASN A 790 0.11 -12.69 -3.95
C ASN A 790 -1.23 -12.60 -3.20
N ASN A 791 -2.03 -13.66 -3.32
CA ASN A 791 -3.33 -13.77 -2.66
C ASN A 791 -3.25 -14.19 -1.18
N THR A 792 -2.04 -14.30 -0.61
CA THR A 792 -1.81 -14.79 0.77
C THR A 792 -1.10 -13.78 1.67
N ALA A 793 -0.94 -12.53 1.23
CA ALA A 793 -0.23 -11.49 1.97
C ALA A 793 -0.83 -11.27 3.37
N ARG A 794 -2.16 -11.15 3.46
CA ARG A 794 -2.88 -11.04 4.74
C ARG A 794 -2.58 -12.21 5.67
N GLN A 795 -2.64 -13.44 5.16
CA GLN A 795 -2.36 -14.66 5.94
C GLN A 795 -0.94 -14.66 6.47
N LYS A 796 0.06 -14.34 5.64
CA LYS A 796 1.46 -14.28 6.08
C LYS A 796 1.67 -13.20 7.14
N MET A 797 1.19 -11.98 6.90
CA MET A 797 1.38 -10.85 7.83
C MET A 797 0.69 -11.09 9.18
N MET A 798 -0.57 -11.53 9.16
CA MET A 798 -1.33 -11.82 10.38
C MET A 798 -0.72 -12.97 11.17
N ASN A 799 -0.47 -14.12 10.52
CA ASN A 799 -0.02 -15.32 11.23
C ASN A 799 1.37 -15.10 11.84
N TYR A 800 2.25 -14.37 11.12
CA TYR A 800 3.54 -13.95 11.65
C TYR A 800 3.38 -13.01 12.86
N PHE A 801 2.54 -11.97 12.75
CA PHE A 801 2.31 -11.03 13.84
C PHE A 801 1.64 -11.68 15.07
N ALA A 802 0.63 -12.52 14.87
CA ALA A 802 -0.05 -13.28 15.91
C ALA A 802 0.94 -14.16 16.69
N ARG A 803 1.84 -14.85 15.99
CA ARG A 803 2.95 -15.61 16.61
C ARG A 803 3.80 -14.74 17.52
N LEU A 804 4.20 -13.54 17.07
CA LEU A 804 4.99 -12.63 17.90
C LEU A 804 4.25 -12.26 19.17
N MET A 805 2.95 -11.94 19.06
CA MET A 805 2.13 -11.55 20.20
C MET A 805 1.89 -12.70 21.18
N ILE A 806 1.58 -13.90 20.68
CA ILE A 806 1.39 -15.10 21.51
C ILE A 806 2.69 -15.40 22.27
N ARG A 807 3.84 -15.41 21.59
CA ARG A 807 5.13 -15.69 22.23
C ARG A 807 5.53 -14.62 23.24
N ALA A 808 5.28 -13.35 22.95
CA ALA A 808 5.50 -12.26 23.88
C ALA A 808 4.63 -12.41 25.14
N ASP A 809 3.35 -12.76 24.99
CA ASP A 809 2.43 -13.03 26.09
C ASP A 809 2.88 -14.21 26.96
N GLN A 810 3.17 -15.36 26.33
CA GLN A 810 3.64 -16.56 27.02
C GLN A 810 4.98 -16.31 27.74
N SER A 811 5.84 -15.46 27.20
CA SER A 811 7.10 -15.08 27.83
C SER A 811 6.90 -14.12 29.01
N ALA A 812 6.10 -13.07 28.84
CA ALA A 812 5.94 -12.01 29.83
C ALA A 812 5.05 -12.40 31.01
N ARG A 813 4.06 -13.28 30.76
CA ARG A 813 3.06 -13.69 31.76
C ARG A 813 3.21 -15.16 32.19
N GLY A 814 4.25 -15.81 31.69
CA GLY A 814 4.55 -17.22 31.93
C GLY A 814 3.69 -18.15 31.07
N ALA A 815 4.23 -19.33 30.76
CA ALA A 815 3.52 -20.32 29.94
C ALA A 815 2.18 -20.71 30.58
N HIS A 816 1.10 -20.66 29.80
CA HIS A 816 -0.24 -20.99 30.24
C HIS A 816 -1.09 -21.53 29.07
N LYS A 817 -2.25 -22.11 29.39
CA LYS A 817 -3.20 -22.58 28.36
C LYS A 817 -3.95 -21.40 27.78
N TRP A 818 -4.20 -21.42 26.49
CA TRP A 818 -4.84 -20.33 25.76
C TRP A 818 -5.79 -20.86 24.69
N VAL A 819 -6.73 -20.01 24.31
CA VAL A 819 -7.61 -20.25 23.16
C VAL A 819 -7.50 -19.06 22.21
N ALA A 820 -7.68 -19.28 20.91
CA ALA A 820 -7.73 -18.21 19.93
C ALA A 820 -8.98 -18.31 19.06
N LEU A 821 -9.56 -17.16 18.70
CA LEU A 821 -10.62 -17.05 17.69
C LEU A 821 -10.11 -16.27 16.49
N MET A 822 -10.17 -16.89 15.31
CA MET A 822 -9.72 -16.28 14.05
C MET A 822 -10.44 -16.89 12.85
N GLY A 823 -10.33 -16.23 11.71
CA GLY A 823 -10.84 -16.69 10.44
C GLY A 823 -10.18 -18.00 10.00
N ASN A 824 -10.94 -18.83 9.30
CA ASN A 824 -10.50 -20.15 8.83
C ASN A 824 -9.16 -20.14 8.06
N SER A 825 -8.83 -19.04 7.35
CA SER A 825 -7.57 -18.93 6.60
C SER A 825 -6.34 -18.65 7.47
N HIS A 826 -6.53 -18.31 8.74
CA HIS A 826 -5.48 -18.03 9.71
C HIS A 826 -5.25 -19.20 10.69
N SER A 827 -6.27 -20.05 10.90
CA SER A 827 -6.24 -21.08 11.94
C SER A 827 -5.23 -22.20 11.66
N ASN A 828 -5.28 -22.75 10.44
CA ASN A 828 -4.49 -23.89 9.99
C ASN A 828 -3.90 -23.60 8.61
N THR A 829 -3.07 -24.50 8.10
CA THR A 829 -2.41 -24.35 6.79
C THR A 829 -3.42 -24.02 5.68
N PHE A 830 -3.21 -22.89 5.03
CA PHE A 830 -4.08 -22.34 4.00
C PHE A 830 -3.25 -21.87 2.81
N ASP A 831 -3.54 -22.36 1.60
CA ASP A 831 -2.83 -21.98 0.36
C ASP A 831 -1.29 -22.02 0.49
N GLY A 832 -0.76 -23.00 1.22
CA GLY A 832 0.68 -23.17 1.45
C GLY A 832 1.29 -22.27 2.53
N VAL A 833 0.48 -21.44 3.21
CA VAL A 833 0.90 -20.65 4.37
C VAL A 833 0.50 -21.38 5.65
N ALA A 834 1.46 -21.61 6.55
CA ALA A 834 1.17 -22.24 7.83
C ALA A 834 0.28 -21.34 8.71
N GLY A 835 -0.73 -21.94 9.34
CA GLY A 835 -1.65 -21.28 10.25
C GLY A 835 -1.07 -21.11 11.65
N VAL A 836 -1.77 -20.37 12.50
CA VAL A 836 -1.36 -20.15 13.90
C VAL A 836 -1.29 -21.47 14.67
N SER A 837 -2.13 -22.46 14.35
CA SER A 837 -2.07 -23.78 14.98
C SER A 837 -0.75 -24.51 14.70
N GLU A 838 -0.26 -24.50 13.46
CA GLU A 838 1.03 -25.08 13.11
C GLU A 838 2.20 -24.30 13.73
N LEU A 839 2.12 -22.97 13.73
CA LEU A 839 3.19 -22.11 14.22
C LEU A 839 3.40 -22.24 15.74
N GLU A 840 2.32 -22.39 16.51
CA GLU A 840 2.34 -22.40 17.98
C GLU A 840 2.08 -23.76 18.62
N GLU A 841 2.28 -24.86 17.88
CA GLU A 841 2.13 -26.24 18.39
C GLU A 841 0.75 -26.46 19.03
N ALA A 842 -0.28 -25.90 18.40
CA ALA A 842 -1.67 -25.93 18.85
C ALA A 842 -2.52 -26.85 17.96
N ILE A 843 -3.75 -27.12 18.42
CA ILE A 843 -4.74 -27.90 17.67
C ILE A 843 -5.83 -26.94 17.18
N GLY A 844 -6.11 -26.98 15.88
CA GLY A 844 -7.11 -26.16 15.21
C GLY A 844 -8.44 -26.88 15.03
N ILE A 845 -9.54 -26.26 15.45
CA ILE A 845 -10.91 -26.69 15.17
C ILE A 845 -11.56 -25.68 14.23
N ARG A 846 -12.01 -26.14 13.06
CA ARG A 846 -12.92 -25.36 12.23
C ARG A 846 -14.35 -25.53 12.73
N VAL A 847 -15.01 -24.44 13.09
CA VAL A 847 -16.42 -24.46 13.49
C VAL A 847 -17.31 -24.18 12.29
N GLU A 848 -18.40 -24.92 12.18
CA GLU A 848 -19.35 -24.86 11.08
C GLU A 848 -20.78 -24.80 11.60
N ASP A 849 -21.52 -23.76 11.20
CA ASP A 849 -22.94 -23.64 11.48
C ASP A 849 -23.74 -24.61 10.60
N VAL A 850 -24.68 -25.32 11.22
CA VAL A 850 -25.56 -26.28 10.56
C VAL A 850 -27.00 -26.14 11.05
N ALA A 851 -27.96 -26.65 10.28
CA ALA A 851 -29.36 -26.63 10.68
C ALA A 851 -29.61 -27.61 11.83
N GLU A 852 -30.66 -27.35 12.62
CA GLU A 852 -31.08 -28.25 13.70
C GLU A 852 -31.32 -29.68 13.17
N GLY A 853 -30.78 -30.67 13.89
CA GLY A 853 -30.87 -32.09 13.57
C GLY A 853 -29.88 -32.56 12.50
N THR A 854 -28.98 -31.70 12.01
CA THR A 854 -28.02 -32.06 10.94
C THR A 854 -26.57 -32.12 11.40
N SER A 855 -26.28 -31.75 12.66
CA SER A 855 -24.93 -31.81 13.21
C SER A 855 -24.42 -33.25 13.30
N ARG A 856 -23.15 -33.43 12.90
CA ARG A 856 -22.35 -34.65 13.12
C ARG A 856 -21.42 -34.52 14.33
N GLY A 857 -21.56 -33.45 15.11
CA GLY A 857 -20.70 -33.14 16.24
C GLY A 857 -19.26 -32.86 15.82
N ILE A 858 -18.28 -33.55 16.43
CA ILE A 858 -16.86 -33.34 16.16
C ILE A 858 -16.24 -34.51 15.37
N GLU A 859 -15.45 -34.18 14.34
CA GLU A 859 -14.76 -35.18 13.52
C GLU A 859 -13.44 -34.62 12.97
N VAL A 860 -12.62 -35.48 12.34
CA VAL A 860 -11.47 -35.03 11.55
C VAL A 860 -11.97 -34.16 10.39
N ASP A 861 -11.37 -32.98 10.19
CA ASP A 861 -11.93 -32.03 9.22
C ASP A 861 -11.73 -32.51 7.77
N PRO A 862 -12.80 -32.81 7.01
CA PRO A 862 -12.67 -33.10 5.58
C PRO A 862 -12.20 -31.88 4.76
N GLY A 863 -12.27 -30.67 5.33
CA GLY A 863 -12.10 -29.39 4.66
C GLY A 863 -13.38 -28.95 3.94
N ARG A 864 -13.47 -27.64 3.65
CA ARG A 864 -14.59 -27.04 2.91
C ARG A 864 -14.08 -25.95 1.99
N ILE A 865 -14.62 -25.88 0.79
CA ILE A 865 -14.38 -24.76 -0.12
C ILE A 865 -15.34 -23.63 0.26
N LEU A 866 -14.79 -22.47 0.63
CA LEU A 866 -15.55 -21.29 1.05
C LEU A 866 -15.10 -20.05 0.26
N PRO A 867 -16.01 -19.10 -0.01
CA PRO A 867 -15.65 -17.78 -0.54
C PRO A 867 -14.91 -16.97 0.54
N LEU A 868 -13.75 -16.40 0.20
CA LEU A 868 -12.88 -15.72 1.16
C LEU A 868 -13.34 -14.30 1.54
N GLY A 869 -14.17 -13.64 0.72
CA GLY A 869 -14.70 -12.29 0.98
C GLY A 869 -16.19 -12.23 1.34
N GLY A 870 -16.83 -13.39 1.54
CA GLY A 870 -18.24 -13.46 1.94
C GLY A 870 -19.26 -13.22 0.80
N THR A 871 -18.82 -12.97 -0.44
CA THR A 871 -19.70 -12.86 -1.61
C THR A 871 -19.47 -13.99 -2.62
N ALA A 872 -20.46 -14.24 -3.48
CA ALA A 872 -20.38 -15.30 -4.50
C ALA A 872 -19.34 -15.03 -5.61
N HIS A 873 -18.82 -13.80 -5.71
CA HIS A 873 -17.82 -13.40 -6.69
C HIS A 873 -16.39 -13.48 -6.13
N ASP A 874 -16.23 -13.73 -4.83
CA ASP A 874 -14.92 -13.82 -4.20
C ASP A 874 -14.22 -15.13 -4.53
N ARG A 875 -12.90 -15.08 -4.52
CA ARG A 875 -12.06 -16.27 -4.64
C ARG A 875 -12.50 -17.28 -3.59
N SER A 876 -12.85 -18.47 -4.05
CA SER A 876 -13.10 -19.60 -3.17
C SER A 876 -11.83 -20.39 -2.95
N ALA A 877 -11.59 -20.84 -1.73
CA ALA A 877 -10.43 -21.64 -1.37
C ALA A 877 -10.80 -22.73 -0.36
N LEU A 878 -10.00 -23.79 -0.34
CA LEU A 878 -10.15 -24.87 0.62
C LEU A 878 -9.66 -24.39 2.00
N VAL A 879 -10.54 -24.42 2.98
CA VAL A 879 -10.18 -24.27 4.39
C VAL A 879 -10.30 -25.61 5.10
N ARG A 880 -9.38 -25.89 6.02
CA ARG A 880 -9.33 -27.15 6.77
C ARG A 880 -8.65 -26.93 8.12
N GLY A 881 -9.30 -27.34 9.20
CA GLY A 881 -8.72 -27.50 10.52
C GLY A 881 -8.15 -28.91 10.75
N ASP A 882 -7.66 -29.19 11.96
CA ASP A 882 -7.35 -30.57 12.36
C ASP A 882 -8.65 -31.35 12.60
N LEU A 883 -9.60 -30.67 13.24
CA LEU A 883 -10.93 -31.16 13.55
C LEU A 883 -11.98 -30.17 13.03
N ARG A 884 -13.19 -30.68 12.79
CA ARG A 884 -14.38 -29.89 12.47
C ARG A 884 -15.42 -30.09 13.54
N LEU A 885 -15.95 -29.00 14.08
CA LEU A 885 -17.07 -29.02 15.03
C LEU A 885 -18.30 -28.38 14.40
N GLN A 886 -19.41 -29.11 14.33
CA GLN A 886 -20.67 -28.61 13.80
C GLN A 886 -21.60 -28.14 14.91
N ILE A 887 -22.01 -26.87 14.86
CA ILE A 887 -22.91 -26.25 15.84
C ILE A 887 -24.23 -25.91 15.15
N GLU A 888 -25.32 -26.32 15.78
CA GLU A 888 -26.66 -26.05 15.26
C GLU A 888 -27.06 -24.60 15.53
N THR A 889 -27.51 -23.87 14.51
CA THR A 889 -27.96 -22.48 14.66
C THR A 889 -29.29 -22.22 13.92
N PRO A 890 -30.12 -21.26 14.38
CA PRO A 890 -31.43 -20.96 13.77
C PRO A 890 -31.37 -20.25 12.41
N TRP A 891 -30.21 -19.71 12.03
CA TRP A 891 -30.06 -18.74 10.93
C TRP A 891 -29.23 -19.28 9.75
N THR A 892 -29.40 -20.56 9.40
CA THR A 892 -28.55 -21.23 8.40
C THR A 892 -28.90 -20.94 6.93
N ALA A 893 -30.03 -20.28 6.66
CA ALA A 893 -30.44 -19.94 5.30
C ALA A 893 -29.93 -18.55 4.90
N HIS A 894 -29.27 -18.45 3.74
CA HIS A 894 -28.69 -17.21 3.24
C HIS A 894 -29.30 -16.80 1.88
N THR A 895 -29.65 -17.77 1.03
CA THR A 895 -30.24 -17.59 -0.30
C THR A 895 -31.76 -17.77 -0.29
N MET A 896 -32.47 -17.14 -1.24
CA MET A 896 -33.92 -17.32 -1.34
C MET A 896 -34.31 -18.78 -1.62
N THR A 897 -33.46 -19.53 -2.31
CA THR A 897 -33.65 -20.98 -2.56
C THR A 897 -33.56 -21.80 -1.27
N GLU A 898 -32.65 -21.44 -0.35
CA GLU A 898 -32.59 -22.07 0.97
C GLU A 898 -33.82 -21.70 1.80
N PHE A 899 -34.27 -20.44 1.77
CA PHE A 899 -35.53 -20.03 2.41
C PHE A 899 -36.76 -20.74 1.83
N GLU A 900 -36.77 -21.04 0.53
CA GLU A 900 -37.85 -21.80 -0.11
C GLU A 900 -37.99 -23.19 0.53
N THR A 901 -36.85 -23.83 0.80
CA THR A 901 -36.77 -25.15 1.44
C THR A 901 -37.06 -25.06 2.94
N LEU A 902 -36.52 -24.05 3.63
CA LEU A 902 -36.66 -23.85 5.08
C LEU A 902 -38.10 -23.50 5.49
N LEU A 903 -38.86 -22.81 4.63
CA LEU A 903 -40.19 -22.28 4.92
C LEU A 903 -41.28 -22.93 4.06
N PRO A 904 -41.59 -24.23 4.22
CA PRO A 904 -42.49 -24.95 3.33
C PRO A 904 -43.98 -24.63 3.56
N ARG A 905 -44.37 -24.04 4.69
CA ARG A 905 -45.77 -23.79 5.08
C ARG A 905 -46.03 -22.31 5.34
N TYR A 906 -47.24 -21.86 5.04
CA TYR A 906 -47.66 -20.49 5.37
C TYR A 906 -47.57 -20.24 6.88
N GLY A 907 -47.25 -19.01 7.28
CA GLY A 907 -47.08 -18.65 8.69
C GLY A 907 -45.68 -18.98 9.24
N MET A 908 -44.83 -19.65 8.48
CA MET A 908 -43.42 -19.83 8.85
C MET A 908 -42.58 -18.62 8.47
N TYR A 909 -41.59 -18.27 9.30
CA TYR A 909 -40.61 -17.21 9.03
C TYR A 909 -39.19 -17.60 9.42
N SER A 910 -38.21 -16.85 8.92
CA SER A 910 -36.83 -16.83 9.38
C SER A 910 -36.24 -15.43 9.10
N LEU A 911 -35.02 -15.19 9.56
CA LEU A 911 -34.33 -13.91 9.38
C LEU A 911 -33.29 -13.99 8.27
N LYS A 912 -33.22 -12.93 7.48
CA LYS A 912 -32.15 -12.71 6.51
C LYS A 912 -31.45 -11.40 6.84
N GLN A 913 -30.18 -11.47 7.19
CA GLN A 913 -29.32 -10.30 7.34
C GLN A 913 -28.73 -9.89 6.00
N GLN A 914 -28.58 -8.58 5.83
CA GLN A 914 -27.81 -7.89 4.78
C GLN A 914 -27.04 -6.76 5.47
N PRO A 915 -26.02 -6.16 4.81
CA PRO A 915 -25.30 -5.03 5.41
C PRO A 915 -26.29 -3.94 5.87
N ASN A 916 -26.27 -3.64 7.18
CA ASN A 916 -27.12 -2.69 7.88
C ASN A 916 -28.64 -2.95 7.87
N LEU A 917 -29.12 -4.09 7.35
CA LEU A 917 -30.56 -4.39 7.26
C LEU A 917 -30.86 -5.84 7.65
N THR A 918 -31.91 -6.04 8.45
CA THR A 918 -32.44 -7.37 8.76
C THR A 918 -33.85 -7.49 8.20
N PHE A 919 -34.15 -8.62 7.56
CA PHE A 919 -35.45 -8.90 6.98
C PHE A 919 -36.10 -10.11 7.65
N ILE A 920 -37.40 -10.01 7.91
CA ILE A 920 -38.25 -11.17 8.08
C ILE A 920 -38.53 -11.74 6.69
N VAL A 921 -38.06 -12.95 6.43
CA VAL A 921 -38.48 -13.75 5.28
C VAL A 921 -39.55 -14.70 5.77
N HIS A 922 -40.73 -14.69 5.17
CA HIS A 922 -41.81 -15.57 5.58
C HIS A 922 -42.61 -16.06 4.38
N ARG A 923 -43.34 -17.16 4.58
CA ARG A 923 -44.24 -17.73 3.59
C ARG A 923 -45.64 -17.14 3.73
N SER A 924 -46.12 -16.48 2.68
CA SER A 924 -47.46 -15.89 2.63
C SER A 924 -48.57 -16.94 2.46
N ARG A 925 -49.84 -16.52 2.58
CA ARG A 925 -51.01 -17.37 2.27
C ARG A 925 -51.11 -17.74 0.79
N THR A 926 -50.53 -16.92 -0.10
CA THR A 926 -50.41 -17.20 -1.55
C THR A 926 -49.26 -18.15 -1.88
N ARG A 927 -48.55 -18.66 -0.86
CA ARG A 927 -47.34 -19.52 -0.95
C ARG A 927 -46.10 -18.82 -1.51
N GLU A 928 -46.12 -17.50 -1.62
CA GLU A 928 -44.96 -16.72 -2.02
C GLU A 928 -44.05 -16.46 -0.82
N LEU A 929 -42.72 -16.46 -1.04
CA LEU A 929 -41.80 -15.88 -0.07
C LEU A 929 -41.85 -14.37 -0.16
N VAL A 930 -42.10 -13.73 0.98
CA VAL A 930 -42.17 -12.28 1.06
C VAL A 930 -41.18 -11.79 2.13
N ARG A 931 -40.48 -10.71 1.79
CA ARG A 931 -39.49 -10.05 2.65
C ARG A 931 -40.11 -8.81 3.28
N THR A 932 -39.93 -8.63 4.58
CA THR A 932 -40.32 -7.42 5.31
C THR A 932 -39.12 -6.92 6.08
N VAL A 933 -38.73 -5.67 5.88
CA VAL A 933 -37.61 -5.06 6.61
C VAL A 933 -37.98 -4.90 8.08
N ILE A 934 -37.00 -5.14 8.96
CA ILE A 934 -37.06 -4.74 10.36
C ILE A 934 -36.35 -3.41 10.48
N ASP A 935 -37.11 -2.37 10.76
CA ASP A 935 -36.61 -1.02 10.98
C ASP A 935 -36.23 -0.81 12.45
N THR A 936 -35.33 0.14 12.68
CA THR A 936 -34.94 0.59 14.02
C THR A 936 -34.89 2.11 14.09
N ASP A 937 -35.38 2.68 15.18
CA ASP A 937 -35.23 4.11 15.50
C ASP A 937 -34.02 4.38 16.44
N GLY A 938 -33.17 3.36 16.63
CA GLY A 938 -32.04 3.38 17.54
C GLY A 938 -32.39 3.00 18.99
N LYS A 939 -33.69 2.91 19.33
CA LYS A 939 -34.16 2.45 20.65
C LYS A 939 -35.10 1.26 20.57
N HIS A 940 -35.85 1.17 19.48
CA HIS A 940 -36.86 0.14 19.28
C HIS A 940 -36.77 -0.46 17.88
N PHE A 941 -37.19 -1.71 17.78
CA PHE A 941 -37.38 -2.46 16.53
C PHE A 941 -38.85 -2.43 16.13
N TYR A 942 -39.13 -2.33 14.83
CA TYR A 942 -40.49 -2.37 14.30
C TYR A 942 -40.54 -2.84 12.85
N ILE A 943 -41.74 -3.13 12.36
CA ILE A 943 -41.99 -3.49 10.97
C ILE A 943 -43.19 -2.69 10.43
N GLU A 944 -43.14 -2.32 9.16
CA GLU A 944 -44.28 -1.71 8.46
C GLU A 944 -44.94 -2.71 7.54
N ARG A 945 -46.07 -3.25 8.00
CA ARG A 945 -46.85 -4.25 7.28
C ARG A 945 -48.34 -4.20 7.62
N PRO A 946 -49.12 -3.36 6.92
CA PRO A 946 -50.52 -3.09 7.27
C PRO A 946 -51.41 -4.33 7.41
N GLY A 947 -51.09 -5.43 6.72
CA GLY A 947 -51.82 -6.71 6.84
C GLY A 947 -51.61 -7.46 8.16
N TRP A 948 -50.65 -7.07 9.00
CA TRP A 948 -50.33 -7.67 10.29
C TRP A 948 -50.65 -6.70 11.43
N THR A 949 -51.93 -6.43 11.65
CA THR A 949 -52.43 -5.35 12.52
C THR A 949 -51.99 -5.46 13.99
N SER A 950 -51.66 -6.66 14.47
CA SER A 950 -51.18 -6.87 15.85
C SER A 950 -49.73 -6.47 16.06
N VAL A 951 -48.92 -6.30 15.01
CA VAL A 951 -47.46 -6.05 15.10
C VAL A 951 -47.00 -4.85 14.26
N SER A 952 -47.67 -4.52 13.15
CA SER A 952 -47.30 -3.42 12.26
C SER A 952 -47.27 -2.07 12.97
N GLY A 953 -46.20 -1.30 12.79
CA GLY A 953 -46.01 0.02 13.38
C GLY A 953 -45.74 0.01 14.90
N LYS A 954 -45.84 -1.12 15.59
CA LYS A 954 -45.54 -1.22 17.03
C LYS A 954 -44.04 -1.21 17.28
N ARG A 955 -43.63 -0.53 18.34
CA ARG A 955 -42.23 -0.39 18.76
C ARG A 955 -41.91 -1.43 19.83
N TYR A 956 -40.88 -2.23 19.58
CA TYR A 956 -40.41 -3.29 20.47
C TYR A 956 -39.03 -2.94 21.04
N PRO A 957 -38.77 -3.17 22.34
CA PRO A 957 -37.52 -2.78 22.98
C PRO A 957 -36.31 -3.63 22.57
N SER A 958 -36.52 -4.77 21.90
CA SER A 958 -35.47 -5.65 21.42
C SER A 958 -35.94 -6.51 20.25
N MET A 959 -34.99 -7.04 19.47
CA MET A 959 -35.29 -8.02 18.42
C MET A 959 -36.06 -9.21 18.99
N LYS A 960 -35.63 -9.73 20.14
CA LYS A 960 -36.32 -10.83 20.85
C LYS A 960 -37.79 -10.52 21.12
N ALA A 961 -38.11 -9.31 21.56
CA ALA A 961 -39.49 -8.92 21.85
C ALA A 961 -40.34 -8.80 20.57
N LEU A 962 -39.75 -8.34 19.46
CA LEU A 962 -40.41 -8.35 18.14
C LEU A 962 -40.69 -9.79 17.68
N LEU A 963 -39.71 -10.69 17.77
CA LEU A 963 -39.88 -12.10 17.37
C LEU A 963 -40.94 -12.80 18.22
N GLN A 964 -40.94 -12.57 19.54
CA GLN A 964 -42.00 -13.07 20.43
C GLN A 964 -43.39 -12.59 20.00
N ALA A 965 -43.53 -11.34 19.55
CA ALA A 965 -44.81 -10.84 19.07
C ALA A 965 -45.25 -11.45 17.73
N LEU A 966 -44.31 -11.88 16.89
CA LEU A 966 -44.62 -12.69 15.69
C LEU A 966 -45.12 -14.08 16.10
N ASP A 967 -44.48 -14.70 17.09
CA ASP A 967 -44.89 -15.99 17.64
C ASP A 967 -46.29 -15.89 18.27
N ASP A 968 -46.57 -14.84 19.03
CA ASP A 968 -47.89 -14.55 19.63
C ASP A 968 -48.97 -14.27 18.56
N MET A 969 -48.58 -13.77 17.38
CA MET A 969 -49.46 -13.62 16.22
C MET A 969 -49.73 -14.96 15.50
N GLY A 970 -49.06 -16.04 15.92
CA GLY A 970 -49.17 -17.37 15.34
C GLY A 970 -48.22 -17.64 14.19
N MET A 971 -47.14 -16.86 14.06
CA MET A 971 -46.03 -17.21 13.18
C MET A 971 -45.12 -18.25 13.85
N GLN A 972 -44.40 -19.03 13.04
CA GLN A 972 -43.49 -20.05 13.54
C GLN A 972 -42.10 -19.90 12.91
N LEU A 973 -41.05 -19.90 13.73
CA LEU A 973 -39.69 -19.92 13.24
C LEU A 973 -39.41 -21.22 12.46
N GLY A 974 -38.85 -21.09 11.26
CA GLY A 974 -38.52 -22.20 10.37
C GLY A 974 -37.22 -22.89 10.78
N GLY A 975 -37.25 -24.22 10.85
CA GLY A 975 -36.07 -25.07 11.06
C GLY A 975 -35.39 -24.93 12.42
N TRP A 976 -36.09 -24.40 13.44
CA TRP A 976 -35.58 -24.28 14.79
C TRP A 976 -36.68 -24.50 15.83
N SER A 977 -36.46 -25.44 16.74
CA SER A 977 -37.40 -25.85 17.80
C SER A 977 -36.98 -25.42 19.20
N LYS A 978 -35.72 -25.00 19.37
CA LYS A 978 -35.17 -24.57 20.66
C LYS A 978 -35.54 -23.11 20.95
N PRO A 979 -35.53 -22.67 22.22
CA PRO A 979 -35.73 -21.27 22.57
C PRO A 979 -34.70 -20.33 21.91
N LEU A 980 -35.13 -19.12 21.56
CA LEU A 980 -34.27 -18.00 21.15
C LEU A 980 -33.82 -17.15 22.35
#